data_AF-A0A7V9GLS7-F1
#
_entry.id   AF-A0A7V9GLS7-F1
#
_cell.length_a   1.000
_cell.length_b   1.000
_cell.length_c   1.000
_cell.angle_alpha   90.00
_cell.angle_beta   90.00
_cell.angle_gamma   90.00
#
_symmetry.space_group_name_H-M   'P 1'
#
loop_
_entity.id
_entity.type
_entity.pdbx_description
1 polymer ?
#
loop_
_entity_poly.entity_id
_entity_poly.type
_entity_poly.pdbx_seq_one_letter_code
_entity_poly.pdbx_strand_id
1 'polypeptide(L)'
;MKQQMSFFRNLFITGMSLFLFTQVVNSQDWTQIKGKTAVDVAVGKDGSVFIVDKTGDIHKYVNNAWQTVGAGGKAVRISVDEKGSPWVLNSLGNIDHLDGTLNKWVRKPGGARDIGIGANGQVWVIGMGQTPGGYEIYRWKPSINNWEKIPGGAVRIAVDPSGNAWVINNTNNIFHFIGSSFVPKPGGLKDIGVGANGDVWGTAPDDRIYKWTGNTWELKTGGAGQVSVGPDGNAWVVNAGGELYRSNNAAVTVIQIKSIFPRNQTYEYKMLQALKISPYSNTLHIGNVTPQYSGIEPLGQAFGRLGLLATEVYAQTNNLSNATAESLLSDIAYNTQVRQKVSGILALLVMNEIQKTSTDAQIIALKTWATSLYRSVKIRSAKAVLDEYDKWKADWCAYEGISDEECRVKSQGISSLFSARKPPQDLLGKNGLETLLANDADAVAVGVALGVTAATVAASFGVLTSVMTFGATAATTVSLYGAFGGLTAGTSILGGAFAGVIAAPVAAIVLCVVVGTIEGIAVVEGAKLEPMLKMKLGAAMAEPINIVNAMADSTSRDMFFIGFQEAAGKGFQITDPKINGQVRFYCQAGYVSKFSLSYNLNGNNVVENTPDLPVGHEKAFDIPYNATNIKVQGWALIGNWNEIFNQTLAVPTYICYTSYGTIFKPAYKTDCPEVGNMTTKINELTITQGGGYTAWIKLTYEQNGATVVAFEENNIPVNWRRVFTIPEDAKNIKLQSNYNTGWFSEQKSLYNKSWATPPNECIKFYGTVFEPRSNNECN
;
A
#
# COMPACT_ATOMS: atom_id res chain seq x y z
N MET A 1 61.41 -14.60 -47.41
CA MET A 1 60.84 -13.89 -46.24
C MET A 1 59.59 -13.08 -46.62
N LYS A 2 58.55 -13.75 -47.15
CA LYS A 2 57.23 -13.16 -47.42
C LYS A 2 56.12 -14.22 -47.24
N GLN A 3 56.33 -15.11 -46.25
CA GLN A 3 55.45 -16.25 -45.98
C GLN A 3 55.23 -16.50 -44.48
N GLN A 4 55.43 -15.46 -43.65
CA GLN A 4 55.05 -15.47 -42.22
C GLN A 4 54.12 -14.31 -41.83
N MET A 5 53.62 -13.54 -42.79
CA MET A 5 52.78 -12.36 -42.53
C MET A 5 51.32 -12.50 -43.03
N SER A 6 50.90 -13.68 -43.51
CA SER A 6 49.50 -13.94 -43.90
C SER A 6 48.73 -14.87 -42.94
N PHE A 7 49.33 -15.29 -41.82
CA PHE A 7 48.67 -16.17 -40.84
C PHE A 7 47.83 -15.42 -39.81
N PHE A 8 47.91 -14.08 -39.77
CA PHE A 8 47.20 -13.25 -38.78
C PHE A 8 45.93 -12.53 -39.28
N ARG A 9 45.43 -12.86 -40.49
CA ARG A 9 44.25 -12.16 -41.06
C ARG A 9 42.97 -12.99 -41.24
N ASN A 10 42.98 -14.28 -40.87
CA ASN A 10 41.82 -15.18 -41.00
C ASN A 10 41.41 -15.91 -39.71
N LEU A 11 41.70 -15.35 -38.53
CA LEU A 11 41.14 -15.83 -37.25
C LEU A 11 40.12 -14.84 -36.68
N PHE A 12 39.19 -14.40 -37.54
CA PHE A 12 37.95 -13.71 -37.15
C PHE A 12 36.81 -14.55 -37.71
N ILE A 13 36.32 -15.48 -36.89
CA ILE A 13 35.11 -16.33 -36.96
C ILE A 13 35.48 -17.61 -36.21
N THR A 14 34.69 -17.98 -35.20
CA THR A 14 34.89 -19.09 -34.24
C THR A 14 36.03 -18.89 -33.23
N GLY A 15 35.70 -18.30 -32.08
CA GLY A 15 36.63 -18.11 -30.98
C GLY A 15 35.91 -17.67 -29.72
N MET A 16 35.18 -18.62 -29.12
CA MET A 16 34.97 -18.76 -27.68
C MET A 16 35.06 -17.45 -26.87
N SER A 17 34.06 -16.59 -27.02
CA SER A 17 33.84 -15.49 -26.10
C SER A 17 33.24 -16.05 -24.80
N LEU A 18 34.12 -16.37 -23.87
CA LEU A 18 33.80 -16.54 -22.46
C LEU A 18 33.30 -15.17 -21.95
N PHE A 19 32.03 -14.85 -22.20
CA PHE A 19 31.42 -13.66 -21.63
C PHE A 19 31.15 -13.94 -20.14
N LEU A 20 32.08 -13.50 -19.29
CA LEU A 20 31.83 -13.29 -17.87
C LEU A 20 30.72 -12.23 -17.77
N PHE A 21 29.50 -12.65 -17.42
CA PHE A 21 28.42 -11.70 -17.13
C PHE A 21 28.66 -11.13 -15.72
N THR A 22 29.23 -9.94 -15.66
CA THR A 22 29.20 -9.10 -14.46
C THR A 22 27.85 -8.40 -14.38
N GLN A 23 26.97 -8.88 -13.49
CA GLN A 23 25.81 -8.08 -13.07
C GLN A 23 26.23 -7.25 -11.85
N VAL A 24 26.00 -5.95 -11.93
CA VAL A 24 26.08 -5.04 -10.79
C VAL A 24 24.67 -4.93 -10.24
N VAL A 25 24.44 -5.44 -9.03
CA VAL A 25 23.15 -5.32 -8.33
C VAL A 25 23.41 -4.61 -7.01
N ASN A 26 22.65 -3.56 -6.75
CA ASN A 26 22.70 -2.85 -5.48
C ASN A 26 21.71 -3.52 -4.53
N SER A 27 22.21 -4.37 -3.64
CA SER A 27 21.41 -4.90 -2.54
C SER A 27 21.75 -4.15 -1.26
N GLN A 28 20.75 -3.73 -0.51
CA GLN A 28 20.98 -3.45 0.91
C GLN A 28 20.45 -4.61 1.73
N ASP A 29 21.37 -5.29 2.39
CA ASP A 29 21.10 -6.33 3.36
C ASP A 29 21.13 -5.74 4.77
N TRP A 30 20.26 -6.23 5.65
CA TRP A 30 20.26 -5.89 7.06
C TRP A 30 20.89 -7.02 7.87
N THR A 31 21.90 -6.70 8.67
CA THR A 31 22.49 -7.63 9.63
C THR A 31 21.88 -7.37 11.01
N GLN A 32 21.21 -8.37 11.59
CA GLN A 32 20.71 -8.25 12.97
C GLN A 32 21.89 -8.27 13.96
N ILE A 33 21.91 -7.29 14.87
CA ILE A 33 22.88 -7.22 15.96
C ILE A 33 22.23 -7.74 17.23
N LYS A 34 22.57 -8.99 17.59
CA LYS A 34 21.97 -9.69 18.73
C LYS A 34 22.55 -9.21 20.07
N GLY A 35 21.82 -9.49 21.15
CA GLY A 35 22.32 -9.39 22.53
C GLY A 35 21.62 -8.37 23.44
N LYS A 36 20.94 -7.36 22.88
CA LYS A 36 20.15 -6.37 23.64
C LYS A 36 18.96 -5.87 22.82
N THR A 37 17.95 -5.35 23.51
CA THR A 37 16.85 -4.60 22.90
C THR A 37 16.98 -3.12 23.23
N ALA A 38 16.95 -2.25 22.22
CA ALA A 38 17.08 -0.81 22.38
C ALA A 38 15.76 -0.05 22.24
N VAL A 39 15.76 1.15 22.81
CA VAL A 39 14.79 2.23 22.56
C VAL A 39 15.39 3.26 21.63
N ASP A 40 16.71 3.45 21.67
CA ASP A 40 17.44 4.41 20.84
C ASP A 40 18.86 3.89 20.53
N VAL A 41 19.41 4.30 19.40
CA VAL A 41 20.74 3.92 18.90
C VAL A 41 21.46 5.16 18.38
N ALA A 42 22.75 5.29 18.68
CA ALA A 42 23.59 6.34 18.13
C ALA A 42 24.95 5.80 17.69
N VAL A 43 25.42 6.29 16.54
CA VAL A 43 26.73 5.97 15.99
C VAL A 43 27.57 7.24 15.88
N GLY A 44 28.75 7.23 16.50
CA GLY A 44 29.71 8.32 16.43
C GLY A 44 30.52 8.33 15.14
N LYS A 45 31.16 9.47 14.87
CA LYS A 45 32.08 9.65 13.72
C LYS A 45 33.23 8.64 13.72
N ASP A 46 33.69 8.23 14.90
CA ASP A 46 34.74 7.22 15.10
C ASP A 46 34.26 5.78 14.86
N GLY A 47 32.97 5.60 14.55
CA GLY A 47 32.32 4.30 14.39
C GLY A 47 31.90 3.66 15.71
N SER A 48 32.04 4.36 16.85
CA SER A 48 31.53 3.87 18.12
C SER A 48 30.01 3.80 18.10
N VAL A 49 29.45 2.68 18.57
CA VAL A 49 28.00 2.45 18.59
C VAL A 49 27.55 2.37 20.03
N PHE A 50 26.55 3.18 20.37
CA PHE A 50 25.90 3.16 21.67
C PHE A 50 24.39 2.95 21.52
N ILE A 51 23.79 2.32 22.52
CA ILE A 51 22.34 2.16 22.63
C ILE A 51 21.85 2.57 24.00
N VAL A 52 20.58 2.93 24.04
CA VAL A 52 19.78 2.98 25.27
C VAL A 52 18.82 1.80 25.24
N ASP A 53 18.88 0.91 26.23
CA ASP A 53 18.00 -0.24 26.30
C ASP A 53 16.59 0.10 26.82
N LYS A 54 15.66 -0.87 26.78
CA LYS A 54 14.28 -0.70 27.30
C LYS A 54 14.19 -0.35 28.79
N THR A 55 15.24 -0.60 29.56
CA THR A 55 15.31 -0.23 30.98
C THR A 55 15.92 1.16 31.18
N GLY A 56 16.41 1.80 30.11
CA GLY A 56 17.11 3.07 30.10
C GLY A 56 18.61 2.98 30.37
N ASP A 57 19.19 1.77 30.41
CA ASP A 57 20.64 1.61 30.59
C ASP A 57 21.39 1.85 29.27
N ILE A 58 22.59 2.42 29.38
CA ILE A 58 23.42 2.79 28.24
C ILE A 58 24.43 1.66 28.01
N HIS A 59 24.54 1.19 26.76
CA HIS A 59 25.51 0.16 26.38
C HIS A 59 26.33 0.60 25.18
N LYS A 60 27.63 0.29 25.20
CA LYS A 60 28.56 0.47 24.08
C LYS A 60 28.81 -0.88 23.40
N TYR A 61 28.82 -0.89 22.07
CA TYR A 61 29.17 -2.08 21.29
C TYR A 61 30.69 -2.19 21.16
N VAL A 62 31.29 -3.25 21.72
CA VAL A 62 32.74 -3.49 21.72
C VAL A 62 32.98 -4.98 21.48
N ASN A 63 33.85 -5.33 20.53
CA ASN A 63 34.25 -6.72 20.24
C ASN A 63 33.07 -7.69 20.07
N ASN A 64 32.05 -7.30 19.30
CA ASN A 64 30.81 -8.06 19.10
C ASN A 64 30.00 -8.35 20.38
N ALA A 65 30.18 -7.55 21.43
CA ALA A 65 29.43 -7.65 22.67
C ALA A 65 28.98 -6.28 23.17
N TRP A 66 27.90 -6.26 23.94
CA TRP A 66 27.39 -5.04 24.60
C TRP A 66 28.02 -4.90 25.97
N GLN A 67 28.69 -3.78 26.21
CA GLN A 67 29.26 -3.42 27.50
C GLN A 67 28.47 -2.26 28.10
N THR A 68 27.96 -2.43 29.32
CA THR A 68 27.22 -1.37 30.02
C THR A 68 28.15 -0.24 30.41
N VAL A 69 27.76 0.99 30.08
CA VAL A 69 28.50 2.21 30.41
C VAL A 69 27.96 2.73 31.75
N GLY A 70 28.80 2.71 32.78
CA GLY A 70 28.38 2.98 34.17
C GLY A 70 27.96 4.43 34.49
N ALA A 71 27.10 4.54 35.50
CA ALA A 71 26.78 5.69 36.36
C ALA A 71 26.36 7.04 35.72
N GLY A 72 25.52 7.03 34.67
CA GLY A 72 24.91 8.23 34.07
C GLY A 72 23.42 8.46 34.35
N GLY A 73 22.78 7.61 35.16
CA GLY A 73 21.32 7.57 35.27
C GLY A 73 20.64 6.89 34.07
N LYS A 74 19.31 6.80 34.08
CA LYS A 74 18.52 6.20 32.99
C LYS A 74 18.31 7.19 31.86
N ALA A 75 18.60 6.79 30.63
CA ALA A 75 18.44 7.59 29.43
C ALA A 75 17.19 7.19 28.62
N VAL A 76 16.75 8.08 27.74
CA VAL A 76 15.70 7.86 26.73
C VAL A 76 16.16 8.27 25.32
N ARG A 77 17.20 9.11 25.22
CA ARG A 77 17.85 9.49 23.95
C ARG A 77 19.36 9.48 24.11
N ILE A 78 20.06 9.20 23.01
CA ILE A 78 21.51 9.21 22.95
C ILE A 78 22.01 9.81 21.63
N SER A 79 23.11 10.55 21.69
CA SER A 79 23.88 10.99 20.53
C SER A 79 25.36 10.92 20.87
N VAL A 80 26.24 10.86 19.87
CA VAL A 80 27.68 10.67 20.07
C VAL A 80 28.43 11.82 19.41
N ASP A 81 29.32 12.45 20.16
CA ASP A 81 30.10 13.57 19.67
C ASP A 81 31.28 13.14 18.78
N GLU A 82 31.99 14.12 18.23
CA GLU A 82 33.10 13.92 17.29
C GLU A 82 34.28 13.16 17.88
N LYS A 83 34.34 13.04 19.22
CA LYS A 83 35.38 12.32 19.97
C LYS A 83 34.93 10.93 20.40
N GLY A 84 33.76 10.47 19.98
CA GLY A 84 33.21 9.17 20.40
C GLY A 84 32.63 9.18 21.82
N SER A 85 32.34 10.35 22.38
CA SER A 85 31.79 10.49 23.72
C SER A 85 30.26 10.67 23.67
N PRO A 86 29.47 9.86 24.42
CA PRO A 86 28.02 9.91 24.36
C PRO A 86 27.45 11.10 25.17
N TRP A 87 26.40 11.68 24.60
CA TRP A 87 25.49 12.62 25.25
C TRP A 87 24.13 11.95 25.37
N VAL A 88 23.50 12.04 26.53
CA VAL A 88 22.22 11.38 26.80
C VAL A 88 21.19 12.34 27.36
N LEU A 89 19.94 12.06 27.04
CA LEU A 89 18.78 12.72 27.66
C LEU A 89 18.05 11.73 28.55
N ASN A 90 17.63 12.15 29.73
CA ASN A 90 16.74 11.36 30.58
C ASN A 90 15.27 11.74 30.40
N SER A 91 14.36 11.00 31.05
CA SER A 91 12.91 11.23 30.94
C SER A 91 12.44 12.59 31.45
N LEU A 92 13.24 13.25 32.32
CA LEU A 92 13.00 14.62 32.81
C LEU A 92 13.56 15.69 31.85
N GLY A 93 14.24 15.28 30.78
CA GLY A 93 14.86 16.15 29.78
C GLY A 93 16.23 16.69 30.17
N ASN A 94 16.87 16.16 31.22
CA ASN A 94 18.23 16.60 31.56
C ASN A 94 19.25 16.13 30.52
N ILE A 95 20.26 16.95 30.26
CA ILE A 95 21.30 16.71 29.25
C ILE A 95 22.61 16.35 29.94
N ASP A 96 23.03 15.10 29.84
CA ASP A 96 24.26 14.58 30.48
C ASP A 96 25.29 14.17 29.41
N HIS A 97 26.52 14.67 29.51
CA HIS A 97 27.63 14.37 28.59
C HIS A 97 28.70 13.55 29.31
N LEU A 98 29.10 12.41 28.75
CA LEU A 98 30.22 11.64 29.28
C LEU A 98 31.54 12.27 28.82
N ASP A 99 32.24 12.97 29.71
CA ASP A 99 33.56 13.52 29.39
C ASP A 99 34.59 12.38 29.35
N GLY A 100 35.05 12.05 28.13
CA GLY A 100 36.04 10.99 27.90
C GLY A 100 37.41 11.24 28.56
N THR A 101 37.74 12.48 28.91
CA THR A 101 39.00 12.83 29.62
C THR A 101 38.89 12.54 31.11
N LEU A 102 37.71 12.79 31.68
CA LEU A 102 37.44 12.64 33.12
C LEU A 102 36.80 11.30 33.47
N ASN A 103 36.32 10.57 32.45
CA ASN A 103 35.47 9.38 32.57
C ASN A 103 34.28 9.62 33.53
N LYS A 104 33.64 10.79 33.41
CA LYS A 104 32.56 11.26 34.29
C LYS A 104 31.45 11.94 33.49
N TRP A 105 30.22 11.75 33.96
CA TRP A 105 29.05 12.46 33.42
C TRP A 105 29.03 13.90 33.91
N VAL A 106 28.92 14.84 32.97
CA VAL A 106 28.84 16.28 33.19
C VAL A 106 27.49 16.78 32.69
N ARG A 107 26.69 17.31 33.62
CA ARG A 107 25.39 17.94 33.31
C ARG A 107 25.59 19.23 32.54
N LYS A 108 24.88 19.40 31.42
CA LYS A 108 24.79 20.66 30.68
C LYS A 108 23.56 21.46 31.13
N PRO A 109 23.59 22.81 31.05
CA PRO A 109 22.46 23.64 31.46
C PRO A 109 21.24 23.41 30.55
N GLY A 110 20.04 23.62 31.08
CA GLY A 110 18.78 23.52 30.33
C GLY A 110 18.20 22.10 30.27
N GLY A 111 17.21 21.91 29.39
CA GLY A 111 16.57 20.63 29.16
C GLY A 111 16.12 20.44 27.72
N ALA A 112 16.11 19.18 27.27
CA ALA A 112 15.83 18.80 25.89
C ALA A 112 14.99 17.52 25.78
N ARG A 113 14.25 17.41 24.68
CA ARG A 113 13.47 16.23 24.28
C ARG A 113 14.18 15.37 23.25
N ASP A 114 15.06 15.96 22.47
CA ASP A 114 15.85 15.27 21.46
C ASP A 114 17.20 15.98 21.24
N ILE A 115 18.20 15.23 20.80
CA ILE A 115 19.58 15.72 20.67
C ILE A 115 20.24 15.15 19.41
N GLY A 116 20.91 16.01 18.65
CA GLY A 116 21.69 15.63 17.48
C GLY A 116 23.07 16.29 17.52
N ILE A 117 24.10 15.54 17.14
CA ILE A 117 25.48 16.02 17.12
C ILE A 117 26.09 15.72 15.75
N GLY A 118 26.65 16.74 15.12
CA GLY A 118 27.27 16.62 13.81
C GLY A 118 28.70 16.12 13.90
N ALA A 119 29.24 15.58 12.81
CA ALA A 119 30.62 15.09 12.74
C ALA A 119 31.70 16.19 12.92
N ASN A 120 31.30 17.46 12.94
CA ASN A 120 32.14 18.61 13.29
C ASN A 120 32.07 19.00 14.78
N GLY A 121 31.28 18.29 15.59
CA GLY A 121 31.06 18.54 17.02
C GLY A 121 29.99 19.58 17.33
N GLN A 122 29.28 20.10 16.33
CA GLN A 122 28.16 21.00 16.57
C GLN A 122 26.98 20.23 17.18
N VAL A 123 26.56 20.63 18.37
CA VAL A 123 25.42 20.06 19.09
C VAL A 123 24.17 20.91 18.86
N TRP A 124 23.06 20.24 18.58
CA TRP A 124 21.73 20.83 18.51
C TRP A 124 20.76 20.03 19.37
N VAL A 125 19.75 20.71 19.91
CA VAL A 125 18.71 20.08 20.74
C VAL A 125 17.33 20.62 20.41
N ILE A 126 16.33 19.76 20.59
CA ILE A 126 14.93 20.14 20.69
C ILE A 126 14.63 20.43 22.16
N GLY A 127 14.26 21.66 22.48
CA GLY A 127 13.99 22.13 23.84
C GLY A 127 12.67 21.64 24.41
N MET A 128 12.32 22.16 25.60
CA MET A 128 11.10 21.79 26.32
C MET A 128 9.92 22.74 26.06
N GLY A 129 10.18 23.98 25.62
CA GLY A 129 9.16 24.97 25.34
C GLY A 129 8.38 24.65 24.07
N GLN A 130 7.05 24.72 24.14
CA GLN A 130 6.18 24.50 22.99
C GLN A 130 6.16 25.70 22.05
N THR A 131 6.11 25.44 20.75
CA THR A 131 6.05 26.46 19.69
C THR A 131 5.33 25.88 18.48
N PRO A 132 4.74 26.68 17.57
CA PRO A 132 4.17 26.14 16.34
C PRO A 132 5.15 25.24 15.59
N GLY A 133 4.73 24.02 15.24
CA GLY A 133 5.59 22.99 14.66
C GLY A 133 6.21 21.99 15.66
N GLY A 134 6.02 22.17 16.97
CA GLY A 134 6.47 21.23 17.99
C GLY A 134 7.09 21.94 19.20
N TYR A 135 8.41 21.85 19.34
CA TYR A 135 9.17 22.45 20.42
C TYR A 135 10.31 23.32 19.89
N GLU A 136 10.76 24.25 20.72
CA GLU A 136 11.82 25.21 20.42
C GLU A 136 13.13 24.50 20.01
N ILE A 137 13.88 25.09 19.09
CA ILE A 137 15.14 24.52 18.58
C ILE A 137 16.31 25.33 19.15
N TYR A 138 17.35 24.64 19.61
CA TYR A 138 18.54 25.28 20.16
C TYR A 138 19.83 24.70 19.57
N ARG A 139 20.85 25.55 19.46
CA ARG A 139 22.20 25.21 19.03
C ARG A 139 23.19 25.52 20.14
N TRP A 140 24.09 24.58 20.46
CA TRP A 140 25.11 24.80 21.49
C TRP A 140 26.13 25.87 21.06
N LYS A 141 26.40 26.85 21.93
CA LYS A 141 27.48 27.83 21.76
C LYS A 141 28.57 27.62 22.82
N PRO A 142 29.69 26.95 22.47
CA PRO A 142 30.78 26.72 23.41
C PRO A 142 31.36 28.00 24.01
N SER A 143 31.41 29.10 23.25
CA SER A 143 32.00 30.38 23.67
C SER A 143 31.32 31.03 24.87
N ILE A 144 30.04 30.72 25.11
CA ILE A 144 29.26 31.25 26.23
C ILE A 144 28.75 30.14 27.16
N ASN A 145 29.19 28.89 26.93
CA ASN A 145 28.76 27.69 27.64
C ASN A 145 27.23 27.61 27.80
N ASN A 146 26.48 27.99 26.77
CA ASN A 146 25.03 28.08 26.79
C ASN A 146 24.41 27.83 25.41
N TRP A 147 23.09 27.67 25.37
CA TRP A 147 22.30 27.41 24.17
C TRP A 147 21.88 28.71 23.48
N GLU A 148 22.03 28.75 22.15
CA GLU A 148 21.43 29.76 21.28
C GLU A 148 20.09 29.24 20.76
N LYS A 149 19.02 30.03 20.95
CA LYS A 149 17.71 29.71 20.37
C LYS A 149 17.71 30.00 18.87
N ILE A 150 17.25 29.03 18.08
CA ILE A 150 17.08 29.15 16.64
C ILE A 150 15.57 29.18 16.34
N PRO A 151 15.06 30.14 15.55
CA PRO A 151 13.64 30.19 15.21
C PRO A 151 13.18 28.93 14.47
N GLY A 152 12.07 28.34 14.93
CA GLY A 152 11.47 27.14 14.36
C GLY A 152 10.82 26.25 15.43
N GLY A 153 10.14 25.20 14.98
CA GLY A 153 9.51 24.20 15.84
C GLY A 153 9.74 22.78 15.30
N ALA A 154 10.22 21.88 16.16
CA ALA A 154 10.51 20.50 15.78
C ALA A 154 10.31 19.50 16.93
N VAL A 155 10.29 18.21 16.60
CA VAL A 155 10.16 17.07 17.52
C VAL A 155 11.27 16.03 17.35
N ARG A 156 12.02 16.07 16.23
CA ARG A 156 13.25 15.31 16.02
C ARG A 156 14.34 16.15 15.39
N ILE A 157 15.59 15.81 15.67
CA ILE A 157 16.77 16.49 15.13
C ILE A 157 17.94 15.54 14.85
N ALA A 158 18.57 15.73 13.70
CA ALA A 158 19.88 15.17 13.36
C ALA A 158 20.77 16.26 12.78
N VAL A 159 22.09 16.08 12.77
CA VAL A 159 23.02 17.12 12.37
C VAL A 159 23.98 16.59 11.32
N ASP A 160 24.11 17.31 10.22
CA ASP A 160 24.98 16.92 9.11
C ASP A 160 26.47 17.19 9.41
N PRO A 161 27.40 16.67 8.57
CA PRO A 161 28.85 16.85 8.79
C PRO A 161 29.31 18.32 8.78
N SER A 162 28.53 19.21 8.16
CA SER A 162 28.80 20.65 8.13
C SER A 162 28.27 21.37 9.36
N GLY A 163 27.57 20.67 10.26
CA GLY A 163 27.00 21.21 11.50
C GLY A 163 25.60 21.80 11.33
N ASN A 164 24.93 21.57 10.20
CA ASN A 164 23.56 22.05 10.00
C ASN A 164 22.54 21.01 10.44
N ALA A 165 21.44 21.47 11.03
CA ALA A 165 20.38 20.62 11.53
C ALA A 165 19.41 20.18 10.43
N TRP A 166 19.09 18.89 10.42
CA TRP A 166 17.89 18.32 9.83
C TRP A 166 16.86 18.13 10.94
N VAL A 167 15.63 18.61 10.73
CA VAL A 167 14.57 18.55 11.74
C VAL A 167 13.28 18.01 11.17
N ILE A 168 12.50 17.38 12.04
CA ILE A 168 11.14 16.93 11.74
C ILE A 168 10.19 17.65 12.69
N ASN A 169 9.08 18.18 12.17
CA ASN A 169 8.06 18.87 12.97
C ASN A 169 6.97 17.90 13.48
N ASN A 170 6.04 18.39 14.30
CA ASN A 170 4.93 17.59 14.84
C ASN A 170 3.90 17.11 13.81
N THR A 171 3.97 17.55 12.55
CA THR A 171 3.18 17.07 11.42
C THR A 171 3.98 16.17 10.46
N ASN A 172 5.13 15.67 10.92
CA ASN A 172 6.07 14.81 10.19
C ASN A 172 6.75 15.48 8.98
N ASN A 173 6.66 16.80 8.81
CA ASN A 173 7.37 17.52 7.74
C ASN A 173 8.85 17.67 8.06
N ILE A 174 9.68 17.58 7.02
CA ILE A 174 11.13 17.54 7.12
C ILE A 174 11.69 18.89 6.69
N PHE A 175 12.64 19.42 7.45
CA PHE A 175 13.33 20.66 7.12
C PHE A 175 14.84 20.51 7.30
N HIS A 176 15.61 21.18 6.46
CA HIS A 176 17.07 21.25 6.54
C HIS A 176 17.51 22.69 6.72
N PHE A 177 18.34 22.94 7.72
CA PHE A 177 18.91 24.25 8.00
C PHE A 177 20.03 24.56 6.99
N ILE A 178 19.96 25.71 6.33
CA ILE A 178 20.97 26.12 5.33
C ILE A 178 21.84 27.30 5.83
N GLY A 179 22.07 27.38 7.14
CA GLY A 179 22.87 28.42 7.78
C GLY A 179 22.08 29.66 8.23
N SER A 180 20.98 30.00 7.54
CA SER A 180 20.13 31.15 7.87
C SER A 180 18.67 30.78 8.17
N SER A 181 18.13 29.75 7.53
CA SER A 181 16.73 29.33 7.67
C SER A 181 16.55 27.83 7.45
N PHE A 182 15.39 27.33 7.87
CA PHE A 182 14.93 25.97 7.60
C PHE A 182 14.21 25.91 6.25
N VAL A 183 14.70 25.04 5.35
CA VAL A 183 14.11 24.81 4.02
C VAL A 183 13.39 23.46 4.02
N PRO A 184 12.13 23.38 3.55
CA PRO A 184 11.39 22.13 3.51
C PRO A 184 12.02 21.12 2.55
N LYS A 185 11.92 19.84 2.92
CA LYS A 185 12.28 18.69 2.08
C LYS A 185 11.04 17.84 1.82
N PRO A 186 10.92 17.21 0.65
CA PRO A 186 9.75 16.43 0.30
C PRO A 186 9.61 15.20 1.21
N GLY A 187 8.37 14.74 1.41
CA GLY A 187 8.05 13.55 2.20
C GLY A 187 7.71 13.83 3.66
N GLY A 188 7.56 12.77 4.44
CA GLY A 188 7.33 12.87 5.88
C GLY A 188 7.98 11.72 6.66
N LEU A 189 8.62 12.07 7.76
CA LEU A 189 9.38 11.15 8.61
C LEU A 189 8.95 11.31 10.08
N LYS A 190 9.18 10.28 10.89
CA LYS A 190 9.07 10.31 12.35
C LYS A 190 10.42 10.32 13.06
N ASP A 191 11.49 9.92 12.36
CA ASP A 191 12.86 9.89 12.86
C ASP A 191 13.85 10.11 11.70
N ILE A 192 15.02 10.66 12.01
CA ILE A 192 16.04 11.01 11.02
C ILE A 192 17.44 10.83 11.61
N GLY A 193 18.36 10.32 10.80
CA GLY A 193 19.77 10.16 11.13
C GLY A 193 20.66 10.65 9.99
N VAL A 194 21.78 11.28 10.32
CA VAL A 194 22.76 11.76 9.35
C VAL A 194 24.14 11.24 9.72
N GLY A 195 24.82 10.62 8.76
CA GLY A 195 26.14 10.02 8.97
C GLY A 195 27.26 11.03 8.76
N ALA A 196 28.45 10.72 9.28
CA ALA A 196 29.62 11.58 9.09
C ALA A 196 30.06 11.73 7.62
N ASN A 197 29.64 10.80 6.75
CA ASN A 197 29.85 10.88 5.30
C ASN A 197 28.81 11.74 4.56
N GLY A 198 27.79 12.24 5.27
CA GLY A 198 26.69 13.04 4.72
C GLY A 198 25.50 12.23 4.22
N ASP A 199 25.51 10.90 4.31
CA ASP A 199 24.32 10.09 4.03
C ASP A 199 23.22 10.40 5.04
N VAL A 200 22.01 10.62 4.54
CA VAL A 200 20.83 10.91 5.36
C VAL A 200 19.83 9.78 5.23
N TRP A 201 19.35 9.30 6.38
CA TRP A 201 18.39 8.22 6.50
C TRP A 201 17.22 8.65 7.38
N GLY A 202 16.05 8.07 7.14
CA GLY A 202 14.85 8.40 7.88
C GLY A 202 13.92 7.22 8.05
N THR A 203 13.11 7.25 9.11
CA THR A 203 11.97 6.33 9.27
C THR A 203 10.67 7.11 9.18
N ALA A 204 9.67 6.56 8.51
CA ALA A 204 8.35 7.15 8.35
C ALA A 204 7.38 6.72 9.47
N PRO A 205 6.25 7.42 9.67
CA PRO A 205 5.25 7.05 10.69
C PRO A 205 4.81 5.59 10.64
N ASP A 206 4.76 5.00 9.45
CA ASP A 206 4.41 3.60 9.18
C ASP A 206 5.59 2.62 9.24
N ASP A 207 6.66 2.99 9.96
CA ASP A 207 7.90 2.21 10.14
C ASP A 207 8.76 2.04 8.88
N ARG A 208 8.37 2.54 7.70
CA ARG A 208 9.20 2.40 6.49
C ARG A 208 10.52 3.17 6.59
N ILE A 209 11.59 2.60 6.04
CA ILE A 209 12.94 3.16 6.08
C ILE A 209 13.28 3.80 4.73
N TYR A 210 13.86 4.99 4.75
CA TYR A 210 14.22 5.74 3.55
C TYR A 210 15.66 6.24 3.60
N LYS A 211 16.34 6.24 2.45
CA LYS A 211 17.63 6.91 2.24
C LYS A 211 17.45 8.15 1.37
N TRP A 212 18.03 9.28 1.75
CA TRP A 212 18.04 10.49 0.94
C TRP A 212 19.02 10.35 -0.23
N THR A 213 18.59 10.69 -1.44
CA THR A 213 19.40 10.63 -2.67
C THR A 213 20.04 11.97 -3.05
N GLY A 214 19.81 13.02 -2.26
CA GLY A 214 20.18 14.41 -2.58
C GLY A 214 18.98 15.26 -3.01
N ASN A 215 17.97 14.65 -3.65
CA ASN A 215 16.76 15.33 -4.12
C ASN A 215 15.44 14.65 -3.72
N THR A 216 15.47 13.33 -3.50
CA THR A 216 14.27 12.54 -3.15
C THR A 216 14.63 11.42 -2.15
N TRP A 217 13.62 10.79 -1.58
CA TRP A 217 13.76 9.65 -0.69
C TRP A 217 13.63 8.33 -1.46
N GLU A 218 14.63 7.47 -1.32
CA GLU A 218 14.65 6.10 -1.82
C GLU A 218 14.18 5.15 -0.73
N LEU A 219 13.13 4.38 -0.98
CA LEU A 219 12.62 3.38 -0.04
C LEU A 219 13.63 2.23 0.12
N LYS A 220 13.84 1.81 1.37
CA LYS A 220 14.71 0.68 1.73
C LYS A 220 13.89 -0.42 2.40
N THR A 221 14.41 -1.65 2.37
CA THR A 221 13.75 -2.82 2.95
C THR A 221 13.73 -2.73 4.48
N GLY A 222 12.80 -3.43 5.13
CA GLY A 222 12.70 -3.47 6.59
C GLY A 222 11.76 -2.41 7.19
N GLY A 223 11.60 -2.46 8.51
CA GLY A 223 10.78 -1.53 9.27
C GLY A 223 11.48 -1.12 10.57
N ALA A 224 11.53 0.19 10.85
CA ALA A 224 12.21 0.73 12.01
C ALA A 224 11.50 1.92 12.66
N GLY A 225 11.63 1.98 13.99
CA GLY A 225 11.16 3.08 14.82
C GLY A 225 12.20 4.18 14.99
N GLN A 226 13.49 3.83 15.01
CA GLN A 226 14.60 4.78 15.16
C GLN A 226 15.72 4.48 14.17
N VAL A 227 16.47 5.52 13.78
CA VAL A 227 17.61 5.40 12.86
C VAL A 227 18.77 6.31 13.24
N SER A 228 19.97 5.76 13.22
CA SER A 228 21.24 6.47 13.24
C SER A 228 22.09 6.02 12.05
N VAL A 229 23.11 6.78 11.69
CA VAL A 229 23.92 6.51 10.49
C VAL A 229 25.39 6.57 10.84
N GLY A 230 26.11 5.50 10.53
CA GLY A 230 27.53 5.40 10.77
C GLY A 230 28.38 6.22 9.81
N PRO A 231 29.68 6.39 10.10
CA PRO A 231 30.61 7.10 9.23
C PRO A 231 30.85 6.40 7.89
N ASP A 232 30.50 5.13 7.80
CA ASP A 232 30.55 4.28 6.60
C ASP A 232 29.30 4.41 5.69
N GLY A 233 28.35 5.27 6.06
CA GLY A 233 27.08 5.48 5.33
C GLY A 233 25.99 4.47 5.65
N ASN A 234 26.28 3.52 6.54
CA ASN A 234 25.35 2.47 6.91
C ASN A 234 24.40 2.94 8.00
N ALA A 235 23.11 2.69 7.81
CA ALA A 235 22.10 2.90 8.82
C ALA A 235 22.18 1.84 9.92
N TRP A 236 22.00 2.29 11.14
CA TRP A 236 21.74 1.48 12.33
C TRP A 236 20.33 1.79 12.77
N VAL A 237 19.49 0.78 12.86
CA VAL A 237 18.06 0.96 13.12
C VAL A 237 17.60 0.10 14.28
N VAL A 238 16.57 0.59 14.96
CA VAL A 238 15.85 -0.13 16.01
C VAL A 238 14.41 -0.31 15.55
N ASN A 239 13.94 -1.56 15.50
CA ASN A 239 12.55 -1.85 15.12
C ASN A 239 11.57 -1.65 16.27
N ALA A 240 10.27 -1.78 16.02
CA ALA A 240 9.23 -1.66 17.05
C ALA A 240 9.37 -2.69 18.19
N GLY A 241 9.97 -3.86 17.91
CA GLY A 241 10.32 -4.88 18.91
C GLY A 241 11.51 -4.49 19.80
N GLY A 242 12.28 -3.46 19.42
CA GLY A 242 13.53 -3.05 20.05
C GLY A 242 14.75 -3.80 19.53
N GLU A 243 14.63 -4.60 18.47
CA GLU A 243 15.74 -5.32 17.87
C GLU A 243 16.61 -4.39 17.02
N LEU A 244 17.93 -4.59 17.06
CA LEU A 244 18.89 -3.80 16.30
C LEU A 244 19.26 -4.44 14.98
N TYR A 245 19.35 -3.60 13.94
CA TYR A 245 19.87 -3.99 12.64
C TYR A 245 20.85 -2.93 12.12
N ARG A 246 21.85 -3.39 11.38
CA ARG A 246 22.78 -2.54 10.63
C ARG A 246 22.60 -2.81 9.15
N SER A 247 22.43 -1.76 8.34
CA SER A 247 22.46 -1.89 6.89
C SER A 247 23.89 -2.22 6.46
N ASN A 248 24.03 -3.13 5.52
CA ASN A 248 25.28 -3.33 4.83
C ASN A 248 25.33 -2.33 3.66
N ASN A 249 26.52 -1.82 3.35
CA ASN A 249 26.68 -1.09 2.10
C ASN A 249 26.29 -2.05 0.97
N ALA A 250 25.73 -1.53 -0.12
CA ALA A 250 25.59 -2.29 -1.34
C ALA A 250 27.00 -2.63 -1.85
N ALA A 251 27.59 -3.66 -1.26
CA ALA A 251 28.72 -4.33 -1.83
C ALA A 251 28.19 -4.94 -3.11
N VAL A 252 28.65 -4.41 -4.23
CA VAL A 252 28.58 -5.11 -5.51
C VAL A 252 29.41 -6.37 -5.34
N THR A 253 28.79 -7.40 -4.78
CA THR A 253 29.38 -8.72 -4.69
C THR A 253 29.21 -9.28 -6.08
N VAL A 254 30.26 -9.22 -6.90
CA VAL A 254 30.27 -9.89 -8.19
C VAL A 254 30.28 -11.38 -7.90
N ILE A 255 29.12 -12.01 -8.05
CA ILE A 255 29.02 -13.44 -7.80
C ILE A 255 29.23 -14.15 -9.12
N GLN A 256 30.36 -14.84 -9.17
CA GLN A 256 30.69 -15.70 -10.29
C GLN A 256 29.78 -16.93 -10.20
N ILE A 257 28.68 -16.90 -10.94
CA ILE A 257 27.82 -18.07 -11.12
C ILE A 257 28.52 -19.03 -12.07
N LYS A 258 28.75 -20.27 -11.64
CA LYS A 258 29.32 -21.31 -12.50
C LYS A 258 28.35 -21.55 -13.65
N SER A 259 28.77 -21.25 -14.88
CA SER A 259 27.99 -21.58 -16.08
C SER A 259 27.94 -23.09 -16.25
N ILE A 260 26.73 -23.66 -16.21
CA ILE A 260 26.48 -25.10 -16.39
C ILE A 260 25.97 -25.36 -17.81
N PHE A 261 25.22 -24.42 -18.39
CA PHE A 261 24.62 -24.57 -19.70
C PHE A 261 25.43 -23.85 -20.80
N PRO A 262 25.84 -24.56 -21.87
CA PRO A 262 26.36 -23.93 -23.07
C PRO A 262 25.35 -22.94 -23.65
N ARG A 263 25.77 -21.70 -23.90
CA ARG A 263 24.93 -20.64 -24.49
C ARG A 263 24.96 -20.71 -26.02
N ASN A 264 24.37 -21.77 -26.56
CA ASN A 264 24.46 -22.13 -27.98
C ASN A 264 23.09 -22.16 -28.69
N GLN A 265 22.07 -21.48 -28.13
CA GLN A 265 20.67 -21.46 -28.58
C GLN A 265 19.89 -22.75 -28.32
N THR A 266 20.55 -23.91 -28.28
CA THR A 266 19.89 -25.21 -28.06
C THR A 266 19.39 -25.36 -26.63
N TYR A 267 20.20 -24.99 -25.64
CA TYR A 267 19.84 -25.15 -24.22
C TYR A 267 18.77 -24.15 -23.79
N GLU A 268 18.78 -22.95 -24.36
CA GLU A 268 17.75 -21.94 -24.12
C GLU A 268 16.38 -22.44 -24.60
N TYR A 269 16.33 -23.09 -25.77
CA TYR A 269 15.10 -23.69 -26.28
C TYR A 269 14.66 -24.91 -25.44
N LYS A 270 15.58 -25.80 -25.07
CA LYS A 270 15.30 -26.93 -24.15
C LYS A 270 14.80 -26.45 -22.79
N MET A 271 15.27 -25.30 -22.30
CA MET A 271 14.81 -24.71 -21.05
C MET A 271 13.35 -24.26 -21.13
N LEU A 272 12.93 -23.67 -22.27
CA LEU A 272 11.52 -23.33 -22.49
C LEU A 272 10.62 -24.57 -22.41
N GLN A 273 11.08 -25.70 -22.94
CA GLN A 273 10.39 -26.99 -22.85
C GLN A 273 10.34 -27.53 -21.41
N ALA A 274 11.46 -27.50 -20.70
CA ALA A 274 11.55 -27.97 -19.31
C ALA A 274 10.65 -27.16 -18.35
N LEU A 275 10.61 -25.83 -18.53
CA LEU A 275 9.71 -24.93 -17.79
C LEU A 275 8.25 -25.01 -18.25
N LYS A 276 7.95 -25.78 -19.30
CA LYS A 276 6.63 -25.91 -19.91
C LYS A 276 6.02 -24.58 -20.35
N ILE A 277 6.84 -23.68 -20.91
CA ILE A 277 6.39 -22.37 -21.39
C ILE A 277 5.58 -22.55 -22.67
N SER A 278 4.33 -22.06 -22.70
CA SER A 278 3.49 -22.06 -23.90
C SER A 278 3.93 -20.95 -24.87
N PRO A 279 3.94 -21.19 -26.20
CA PRO A 279 3.57 -22.41 -26.93
C PRO A 279 4.72 -23.43 -27.12
N TYR A 280 5.89 -23.16 -26.54
CA TYR A 280 7.13 -23.92 -26.74
C TYR A 280 7.16 -25.30 -26.08
N SER A 281 6.23 -25.58 -25.18
CA SER A 281 6.18 -26.83 -24.40
C SER A 281 5.90 -28.09 -25.22
N ASN A 282 5.24 -27.97 -26.39
CA ASN A 282 4.67 -29.09 -27.14
C ASN A 282 5.08 -29.15 -28.64
N THR A 283 6.22 -28.58 -29.03
CA THR A 283 6.68 -28.68 -30.42
C THR A 283 7.13 -30.11 -30.77
N LEU A 284 6.30 -30.83 -31.54
CA LEU A 284 6.64 -32.09 -32.19
C LEU A 284 7.73 -31.85 -33.25
N HIS A 285 8.83 -32.58 -33.14
CA HIS A 285 9.91 -32.56 -34.13
C HIS A 285 9.50 -33.41 -35.34
N ILE A 286 8.98 -32.80 -36.40
CA ILE A 286 8.83 -33.47 -37.69
C ILE A 286 10.08 -33.17 -38.52
N GLY A 287 10.98 -34.16 -38.61
CA GLY A 287 12.30 -34.01 -39.22
C GLY A 287 13.31 -33.36 -38.26
N ASN A 288 14.59 -33.70 -38.38
CA ASN A 288 15.71 -33.33 -37.49
C ASN A 288 16.04 -31.81 -37.41
N VAL A 289 15.07 -30.91 -37.56
CA VAL A 289 15.28 -29.46 -37.49
C VAL A 289 14.80 -28.95 -36.12
N THR A 290 15.72 -28.77 -35.18
CA THR A 290 15.46 -28.01 -33.95
C THR A 290 15.17 -26.55 -34.30
N PRO A 291 14.05 -25.95 -33.84
CA PRO A 291 13.76 -24.54 -34.06
C PRO A 291 14.91 -23.67 -33.54
N GLN A 292 15.37 -22.72 -34.35
CA GLN A 292 16.44 -21.80 -33.93
C GLN A 292 15.86 -20.82 -32.90
N TYR A 293 16.48 -20.76 -31.71
CA TYR A 293 16.09 -19.86 -30.62
C TYR A 293 16.05 -18.39 -31.04
N SER A 294 16.96 -17.97 -31.93
CA SER A 294 16.98 -16.61 -32.50
C SER A 294 15.72 -16.24 -33.30
N GLY A 295 14.93 -17.22 -33.75
CA GLY A 295 13.70 -17.01 -34.52
C GLY A 295 12.40 -16.98 -33.69
N ILE A 296 12.47 -17.17 -32.37
CA ILE A 296 11.29 -17.12 -31.49
C ILE A 296 11.00 -15.69 -31.04
N GLU A 297 9.79 -15.45 -30.51
CA GLU A 297 9.40 -14.10 -30.08
C GLU A 297 10.29 -13.56 -28.94
N PRO A 298 10.46 -12.22 -28.82
CA PRO A 298 11.38 -11.64 -27.84
C PRO A 298 11.08 -12.04 -26.38
N LEU A 299 9.82 -12.34 -26.05
CA LEU A 299 9.44 -12.84 -24.73
C LEU A 299 10.00 -14.25 -24.47
N GLY A 300 9.83 -15.18 -25.40
CA GLY A 300 10.43 -16.51 -25.33
C GLY A 300 11.96 -16.46 -25.22
N GLN A 301 12.59 -15.49 -25.93
CA GLN A 301 14.02 -15.27 -25.83
C GLN A 301 14.47 -14.70 -24.47
N ALA A 302 13.62 -13.92 -23.79
CA ALA A 302 13.91 -13.46 -22.44
C ALA A 302 13.82 -14.64 -21.45
N PHE A 303 12.73 -15.43 -21.55
CA PHE A 303 12.48 -16.55 -20.65
C PHE A 303 13.50 -17.68 -20.77
N GLY A 304 13.94 -18.04 -21.98
CA GLY A 304 14.96 -19.08 -22.14
C GLY A 304 16.29 -18.67 -21.50
N ARG A 305 16.72 -17.41 -21.73
CA ARG A 305 17.95 -16.84 -21.18
C ARG A 305 17.90 -16.75 -19.65
N LEU A 306 16.83 -16.16 -19.12
CA LEU A 306 16.65 -16.00 -17.67
C LEU A 306 16.38 -17.34 -16.97
N GLY A 307 15.75 -18.31 -17.65
CA GLY A 307 15.51 -19.66 -17.13
C GLY A 307 16.79 -20.47 -16.95
N LEU A 308 17.74 -20.37 -17.89
CA LEU A 308 19.07 -20.95 -17.73
C LEU A 308 19.79 -20.36 -16.51
N LEU A 309 19.76 -19.02 -16.38
CA LEU A 309 20.36 -18.32 -15.25
C LEU A 309 19.70 -18.72 -13.93
N ALA A 310 18.37 -18.78 -13.87
CA ALA A 310 17.62 -19.21 -12.70
C ALA A 310 18.02 -20.62 -12.26
N THR A 311 18.28 -21.51 -13.22
CA THR A 311 18.68 -22.89 -12.96
C THR A 311 20.11 -22.99 -12.45
N GLU A 312 21.02 -22.15 -12.93
CA GLU A 312 22.39 -22.07 -12.43
C GLU A 312 22.44 -21.53 -11.00
N VAL A 313 21.65 -20.50 -10.71
CA VAL A 313 21.45 -19.99 -9.34
C VAL A 313 20.88 -21.10 -8.44
N TYR A 314 19.90 -21.86 -8.92
CA TYR A 314 19.33 -23.00 -8.19
C TYR A 314 20.39 -24.07 -7.88
N ALA A 315 21.18 -24.48 -8.88
CA ALA A 315 22.19 -25.52 -8.72
C ALA A 315 23.29 -25.13 -7.73
N GLN A 316 23.74 -23.88 -7.79
CA GLN A 316 24.73 -23.33 -6.86
C GLN A 316 24.17 -23.22 -5.43
N THR A 317 22.94 -22.75 -5.29
CA THR A 317 22.24 -22.63 -3.99
C THR A 317 22.10 -23.97 -3.27
N ASN A 318 21.86 -25.05 -4.01
CA ASN A 318 21.65 -26.39 -3.45
C ASN A 318 22.94 -27.22 -3.41
N ASN A 319 24.11 -26.59 -3.59
CA ASN A 319 25.42 -27.25 -3.62
C ASN A 319 25.49 -28.45 -4.59
N LEU A 320 24.81 -28.37 -5.73
CA LEU A 320 24.75 -29.42 -6.74
C LEU A 320 26.01 -29.39 -7.63
N SER A 321 27.18 -29.57 -7.03
CA SER A 321 28.50 -29.44 -7.69
C SER A 321 28.72 -30.40 -8.86
N ASN A 322 28.03 -31.54 -8.88
CA ASN A 322 28.13 -32.61 -9.87
C ASN A 322 26.97 -32.66 -10.88
N ALA A 323 26.01 -31.72 -10.82
CA ALA A 323 24.87 -31.73 -11.72
C ALA A 323 25.29 -31.33 -13.15
N THR A 324 24.82 -32.09 -14.14
CA THR A 324 25.00 -31.79 -15.58
C THR A 324 23.81 -31.02 -16.12
N ALA A 325 24.00 -30.29 -17.22
CA ALA A 325 22.94 -29.55 -17.90
C ALA A 325 21.70 -30.43 -18.21
N GLU A 326 21.93 -31.66 -18.70
CA GLU A 326 20.83 -32.59 -19.02
C GLU A 326 20.13 -33.12 -17.76
N SER A 327 20.86 -33.40 -16.67
CA SER A 327 20.24 -33.81 -15.40
C SER A 327 19.34 -32.71 -14.82
N LEU A 328 19.77 -31.45 -14.86
CA LEU A 328 18.99 -30.32 -14.35
C LEU A 328 17.75 -30.05 -15.21
N LEU A 329 17.87 -30.13 -16.54
CA LEU A 329 16.72 -30.00 -17.44
C LEU A 329 15.69 -31.12 -17.21
N SER A 330 16.16 -32.35 -17.02
CA SER A 330 15.32 -33.48 -16.67
C SER A 330 14.60 -33.26 -15.34
N ASP A 331 15.33 -32.84 -14.31
CA ASP A 331 14.74 -32.55 -12.99
C ASP A 331 13.66 -31.48 -13.08
N ILE A 332 13.87 -30.40 -13.83
CA ILE A 332 12.85 -29.35 -14.03
C ILE A 332 11.65 -29.90 -14.82
N ALA A 333 11.89 -30.69 -15.86
CA ALA A 333 10.83 -31.24 -16.71
C ALA A 333 9.91 -32.22 -15.97
N TYR A 334 10.46 -33.04 -15.05
CA TYR A 334 9.72 -34.13 -14.40
C TYR A 334 9.40 -33.88 -12.92
N ASN A 335 10.17 -33.05 -12.20
CA ASN A 335 9.92 -32.72 -10.80
C ASN A 335 9.27 -31.34 -10.66
N THR A 336 7.97 -31.33 -10.35
CA THR A 336 7.18 -30.10 -10.17
C THR A 336 7.76 -29.20 -9.07
N GLN A 337 8.29 -29.74 -7.97
CA GLN A 337 8.89 -28.93 -6.91
C GLN A 337 10.16 -28.20 -7.36
N VAL A 338 11.02 -28.90 -8.11
CA VAL A 338 12.23 -28.29 -8.70
C VAL A 338 11.84 -27.21 -9.70
N ARG A 339 10.85 -27.48 -10.56
CA ARG A 339 10.32 -26.48 -11.49
C ARG A 339 9.82 -25.23 -10.78
N GLN A 340 9.04 -25.38 -9.72
CA GLN A 340 8.53 -24.23 -8.96
C GLN A 340 9.65 -23.44 -8.27
N LYS A 341 10.71 -24.10 -7.76
CA LYS A 341 11.89 -23.40 -7.22
C LYS A 341 12.58 -22.55 -8.28
N VAL A 342 12.77 -23.10 -9.47
CA VAL A 342 13.40 -22.38 -10.60
C VAL A 342 12.49 -21.24 -11.08
N SER A 343 11.17 -21.46 -11.16
CA SER A 343 10.19 -20.41 -11.46
C SER A 343 10.18 -19.29 -10.42
N GLY A 344 10.37 -19.61 -9.14
CA GLY A 344 10.57 -18.65 -8.06
C GLY A 344 11.75 -17.73 -8.33
N ILE A 345 12.94 -18.29 -8.58
CA ILE A 345 14.15 -17.53 -8.90
C ILE A 345 13.96 -16.72 -10.19
N LEU A 346 13.34 -17.32 -11.20
CA LEU A 346 13.03 -16.67 -12.46
C LEU A 346 12.15 -15.43 -12.27
N ALA A 347 11.14 -15.49 -11.39
CA ALA A 347 10.30 -14.33 -11.06
C ALA A 347 11.13 -13.14 -10.57
N LEU A 348 12.13 -13.41 -9.72
CA LEU A 348 13.04 -12.39 -9.20
C LEU A 348 13.88 -11.77 -10.31
N LEU A 349 14.47 -12.61 -11.16
CA LEU A 349 15.27 -12.16 -12.29
C LEU A 349 14.43 -11.30 -13.24
N VAL A 350 13.18 -11.69 -13.49
CA VAL A 350 12.23 -10.91 -14.27
C VAL A 350 11.96 -9.55 -13.62
N MET A 351 11.71 -9.49 -12.31
CA MET A 351 11.51 -8.22 -11.59
C MET A 351 12.73 -7.28 -11.70
N ASN A 352 13.95 -7.81 -11.62
CA ASN A 352 15.17 -7.01 -11.82
C ASN A 352 15.26 -6.49 -13.26
N GLU A 353 14.98 -7.37 -14.23
CA GLU A 353 15.15 -7.06 -15.64
C GLU A 353 14.15 -5.98 -16.11
N ILE A 354 12.93 -5.98 -15.57
CA ILE A 354 11.92 -4.95 -15.86
C ILE A 354 12.21 -3.60 -15.18
N GLN A 355 13.10 -3.52 -14.19
CA GLN A 355 13.53 -2.24 -13.63
C GLN A 355 14.55 -1.53 -14.53
N LYS A 356 15.21 -2.26 -15.43
CA LYS A 356 16.22 -1.67 -16.33
C LYS A 356 15.57 -0.74 -17.35
N THR A 357 16.18 0.43 -17.53
CA THR A 357 15.86 1.34 -18.64
C THR A 357 16.68 0.90 -19.85
N SER A 358 16.04 0.20 -20.79
CA SER A 358 16.68 -0.32 -22.01
C SER A 358 15.70 -0.28 -23.19
N THR A 359 16.24 -0.16 -24.40
CA THR A 359 15.50 -0.23 -25.68
C THR A 359 15.48 -1.65 -26.27
N ASP A 360 16.04 -2.64 -25.57
CA ASP A 360 16.04 -4.04 -25.98
C ASP A 360 14.59 -4.58 -26.11
N ALA A 361 14.30 -5.19 -27.27
CA ALA A 361 13.01 -5.78 -27.58
C ALA A 361 12.60 -6.87 -26.56
N GLN A 362 13.55 -7.60 -25.98
CA GLN A 362 13.30 -8.62 -24.95
C GLN A 362 12.78 -7.98 -23.65
N ILE A 363 13.38 -6.86 -23.22
CA ILE A 363 12.99 -6.15 -21.99
C ILE A 363 11.62 -5.47 -22.19
N ILE A 364 11.36 -4.91 -23.37
CA ILE A 364 10.05 -4.32 -23.69
C ILE A 364 8.96 -5.39 -23.67
N ALA A 365 9.19 -6.54 -24.32
CA ALA A 365 8.24 -7.65 -24.31
C ALA A 365 7.98 -8.17 -22.89
N LEU A 366 9.04 -8.29 -22.07
CA LEU A 366 8.94 -8.71 -20.68
C LEU A 366 8.15 -7.72 -19.83
N LYS A 367 8.35 -6.40 -20.01
CA LYS A 367 7.56 -5.35 -19.34
C LYS A 367 6.08 -5.43 -19.71
N THR A 368 5.76 -5.62 -21.00
CA THR A 368 4.38 -5.74 -21.47
C THR A 368 3.69 -6.97 -20.88
N TRP A 369 4.38 -8.12 -20.89
CA TRP A 369 3.88 -9.35 -20.29
C TRP A 369 3.70 -9.20 -18.77
N ALA A 370 4.69 -8.66 -18.06
CA ALA A 370 4.64 -8.46 -16.61
C ALA A 370 3.52 -7.49 -16.20
N THR A 371 3.30 -6.43 -16.98
CA THR A 371 2.20 -5.48 -16.78
C THR A 371 0.84 -6.18 -16.93
N SER A 372 0.71 -7.03 -17.94
CA SER A 372 -0.53 -7.78 -18.22
C SER A 372 -0.81 -8.83 -17.14
N LEU A 373 0.23 -9.53 -16.67
CA LEU A 373 0.14 -10.48 -15.56
C LEU A 373 -0.29 -9.77 -14.27
N TYR A 374 0.38 -8.68 -13.92
CA TYR A 374 0.06 -7.91 -12.72
C TYR A 374 -1.38 -7.38 -12.76
N ARG A 375 -1.81 -6.87 -13.92
CA ARG A 375 -3.20 -6.42 -14.13
C ARG A 375 -4.20 -7.55 -13.89
N SER A 376 -3.99 -8.71 -14.50
CA SER A 376 -4.86 -9.87 -14.33
C SER A 376 -5.02 -10.25 -12.86
N VAL A 377 -3.91 -10.32 -12.13
CA VAL A 377 -3.91 -10.68 -10.71
C VAL A 377 -4.62 -9.62 -9.87
N LYS A 378 -4.35 -8.32 -10.12
CA LYS A 378 -5.02 -7.20 -9.45
C LYS A 378 -6.55 -7.27 -9.64
N ILE A 379 -7.01 -7.47 -10.86
CA ILE A 379 -8.45 -7.54 -11.19
C ILE A 379 -9.11 -8.75 -10.52
N ARG A 380 -8.52 -9.95 -10.65
CA ARG A 380 -9.09 -11.16 -10.05
C ARG A 380 -9.15 -11.06 -8.53
N SER A 381 -8.15 -10.45 -7.91
CA SER A 381 -8.12 -10.21 -6.46
C SER A 381 -9.24 -9.27 -6.02
N ALA A 382 -9.42 -8.15 -6.72
CA ALA A 382 -10.51 -7.24 -6.45
C ALA A 382 -11.89 -7.91 -6.60
N LYS A 383 -12.05 -8.77 -7.62
CA LYS A 383 -13.31 -9.51 -7.84
C LYS A 383 -13.56 -10.56 -6.77
N ALA A 384 -12.54 -11.32 -6.37
CA ALA A 384 -12.66 -12.33 -5.32
C ALA A 384 -13.09 -11.69 -3.98
N VAL A 385 -12.51 -10.54 -3.63
CA VAL A 385 -12.92 -9.80 -2.42
C VAL A 385 -14.37 -9.31 -2.52
N LEU A 386 -14.80 -8.83 -3.68
CA LEU A 386 -16.19 -8.41 -3.89
C LEU A 386 -17.15 -9.60 -3.75
N ASP A 387 -16.81 -10.77 -4.31
CA ASP A 387 -17.64 -11.98 -4.22
C ASP A 387 -17.76 -12.50 -2.79
N GLU A 388 -16.66 -12.48 -2.04
CA GLU A 388 -16.67 -12.83 -0.62
C GLU A 388 -17.49 -11.84 0.22
N TYR A 389 -17.45 -10.56 -0.13
CA TYR A 389 -18.29 -9.56 0.50
C TYR A 389 -19.77 -9.78 0.20
N ASP A 390 -20.14 -10.13 -1.03
CA ASP A 390 -21.53 -10.43 -1.40
C ASP A 390 -22.04 -11.68 -0.67
N LYS A 391 -21.20 -12.70 -0.48
CA LYS A 391 -21.53 -13.88 0.36
C LYS A 391 -21.79 -13.49 1.81
N TRP A 392 -20.91 -12.67 2.39
CA TRP A 392 -21.09 -12.15 3.76
C TRP A 392 -22.36 -11.29 3.88
N LYS A 393 -22.65 -10.45 2.88
CA LYS A 393 -23.85 -9.60 2.85
C LYS A 393 -25.13 -10.44 2.78
N ALA A 394 -25.11 -11.56 2.05
CA ALA A 394 -26.26 -12.45 1.91
C ALA A 394 -26.58 -13.21 3.21
N ASP A 395 -25.56 -13.75 3.88
CA ASP A 395 -25.71 -14.45 5.16
C ASP A 395 -24.44 -14.33 6.01
N TRP A 396 -24.36 -13.27 6.82
CA TRP A 396 -23.19 -13.00 7.64
C TRP A 396 -23.03 -14.02 8.79
N CYS A 397 -24.12 -14.64 9.24
CA CYS A 397 -24.09 -15.58 10.37
C CYS A 397 -23.42 -16.89 9.97
N ALA A 398 -23.85 -17.45 8.85
CA ALA A 398 -23.23 -18.64 8.27
C ALA A 398 -21.79 -18.36 7.85
N TYR A 399 -21.53 -17.19 7.26
CA TYR A 399 -20.20 -16.81 6.78
C TYR A 399 -19.16 -16.72 7.91
N GLU A 400 -19.54 -16.15 9.07
CA GLU A 400 -18.65 -16.02 10.22
C GLU A 400 -18.64 -17.26 11.15
N GLY A 401 -19.39 -18.31 10.82
CA GLY A 401 -19.47 -19.54 11.62
C GLY A 401 -20.12 -19.32 12.99
N ILE A 402 -21.03 -18.36 13.11
CA ILE A 402 -21.73 -18.03 14.35
C ILE A 402 -22.95 -18.94 14.50
N SER A 403 -23.15 -19.51 15.69
CA SER A 403 -24.31 -20.38 15.96
C SER A 403 -25.64 -19.64 15.81
N ASP A 404 -26.71 -20.34 15.40
CA ASP A 404 -28.04 -19.75 15.16
C ASP A 404 -28.57 -18.95 16.36
N GLU A 405 -28.32 -19.44 17.58
CA GLU A 405 -28.74 -18.78 18.82
C GLU A 405 -27.98 -17.46 19.06
N GLU A 406 -26.67 -17.47 18.80
CA GLU A 406 -25.81 -16.28 18.92
C GLU A 406 -26.07 -15.27 17.78
N CYS A 407 -26.42 -15.76 16.59
CA CYS A 407 -26.86 -14.94 15.45
C CYS A 407 -28.18 -14.21 15.76
N ARG A 408 -29.15 -14.88 16.39
CA ARG A 408 -30.43 -14.29 16.83
C ARG A 408 -30.23 -13.20 17.87
N VAL A 409 -29.36 -13.41 18.85
CA VAL A 409 -29.05 -12.40 19.89
C VAL A 409 -28.27 -11.21 19.30
N LYS A 410 -27.29 -11.45 18.42
CA LYS A 410 -26.50 -10.37 17.80
C LYS A 410 -27.26 -9.59 16.73
N SER A 411 -28.26 -10.18 16.09
CA SER A 411 -29.17 -9.47 15.19
C SER A 411 -30.21 -8.63 15.94
N GLN A 412 -30.63 -9.04 17.14
CA GLN A 412 -31.66 -8.36 17.94
C GLN A 412 -31.11 -7.46 19.08
N GLY A 413 -29.81 -7.48 19.34
CA GLY A 413 -29.20 -6.75 20.47
C GLY A 413 -29.30 -5.23 20.35
N ILE A 414 -29.53 -4.52 21.45
CA ILE A 414 -29.65 -3.05 21.48
C ILE A 414 -28.43 -2.35 20.86
N SER A 415 -27.24 -2.97 20.86
CA SER A 415 -26.03 -2.46 20.18
C SER A 415 -26.02 -2.64 18.65
N SER A 416 -26.77 -3.59 18.09
CA SER A 416 -26.92 -3.78 16.62
C SER A 416 -27.89 -2.78 15.98
N LEU A 417 -28.74 -2.12 16.78
CA LEU A 417 -29.57 -1.00 16.35
C LEU A 417 -28.79 0.30 16.09
N PHE A 418 -27.55 0.42 16.59
CA PHE A 418 -26.77 1.67 16.57
C PHE A 418 -25.48 1.61 15.75
N SER A 419 -25.17 0.49 15.08
CA SER A 419 -24.04 0.41 14.16
C SER A 419 -24.28 -0.61 13.06
N ALA A 420 -24.15 -0.20 11.78
CA ALA A 420 -24.08 -1.15 10.69
C ALA A 420 -22.88 -2.09 10.94
N ARG A 421 -23.13 -3.40 11.05
CA ARG A 421 -22.07 -4.40 11.24
C ARG A 421 -21.00 -4.21 10.16
N LYS A 422 -19.75 -4.12 10.58
CA LYS A 422 -18.61 -4.02 9.64
C LYS A 422 -18.18 -5.44 9.26
N PRO A 423 -17.85 -5.70 7.98
CA PRO A 423 -17.42 -7.02 7.58
C PRO A 423 -16.02 -7.34 8.14
N PRO A 424 -15.74 -8.63 8.44
CA PRO A 424 -14.45 -9.08 8.91
C PRO A 424 -13.42 -9.04 7.77
N GLN A 425 -12.59 -8.00 7.76
CA GLN A 425 -11.56 -7.78 6.72
C GLN A 425 -10.61 -8.96 6.55
N ASP A 426 -10.18 -9.53 7.66
CA ASP A 426 -9.25 -10.67 7.66
C ASP A 426 -9.86 -11.89 6.96
N LEU A 427 -11.15 -12.14 7.20
CA LEU A 427 -11.87 -13.27 6.63
C LEU A 427 -12.16 -13.04 5.15
N LEU A 428 -12.58 -11.82 4.77
CA LEU A 428 -12.79 -11.45 3.36
C LEU A 428 -11.49 -11.53 2.54
N GLY A 429 -10.39 -10.98 3.07
CA GLY A 429 -9.10 -11.02 2.40
C GLY A 429 -8.53 -12.43 2.28
N LYS A 430 -8.65 -13.22 3.35
CA LYS A 430 -8.25 -14.64 3.37
C LYS A 430 -9.05 -15.46 2.37
N ASN A 431 -10.38 -15.46 2.46
CA ASN A 431 -11.25 -16.28 1.59
C ASN A 431 -11.17 -15.81 0.13
N GLY A 432 -10.94 -14.51 -0.10
CA GLY A 432 -10.69 -13.96 -1.42
C GLY A 432 -9.41 -14.50 -2.03
N LEU A 433 -8.33 -14.59 -1.24
CA LEU A 433 -7.08 -15.20 -1.71
C LEU A 433 -7.21 -16.71 -1.89
N GLU A 434 -7.89 -17.42 -0.99
CA GLU A 434 -8.17 -18.84 -1.16
C GLU A 434 -8.91 -19.10 -2.47
N THR A 435 -9.90 -18.27 -2.80
CA THR A 435 -10.64 -18.34 -4.08
C THR A 435 -9.73 -18.13 -5.30
N LEU A 436 -8.74 -17.23 -5.21
CA LEU A 436 -7.75 -17.06 -6.28
C LEU A 436 -6.84 -18.28 -6.46
N LEU A 437 -6.45 -18.89 -5.34
CA LEU A 437 -5.45 -19.94 -5.31
C LEU A 437 -6.04 -21.34 -5.46
N ALA A 438 -7.34 -21.56 -5.21
CA ALA A 438 -7.96 -22.87 -5.01
C ALA A 438 -7.67 -23.94 -6.10
N ASN A 439 -7.37 -23.54 -7.34
CA ASN A 439 -7.04 -24.49 -8.41
C ASN A 439 -5.58 -24.97 -8.39
N ASP A 440 -4.68 -24.20 -7.77
CA ASP A 440 -3.22 -24.43 -7.75
C ASP A 440 -2.61 -24.19 -6.36
N ALA A 441 -3.43 -24.20 -5.30
CA ALA A 441 -3.07 -23.67 -3.98
C ALA A 441 -1.83 -24.36 -3.39
N ASP A 442 -1.72 -25.69 -3.53
CA ASP A 442 -0.57 -26.46 -3.05
C ASP A 442 0.71 -26.15 -3.85
N ALA A 443 0.59 -25.99 -5.17
CA ALA A 443 1.71 -25.69 -6.04
C ALA A 443 2.22 -24.26 -5.85
N VAL A 444 1.31 -23.30 -5.67
CA VAL A 444 1.62 -21.89 -5.39
C VAL A 444 2.15 -21.74 -3.96
N ALA A 445 1.61 -22.47 -2.98
CA ALA A 445 2.11 -22.45 -1.61
C ALA A 445 3.55 -22.92 -1.51
N VAL A 446 3.84 -24.03 -2.18
CA VAL A 446 5.18 -24.59 -2.29
C VAL A 446 6.10 -23.65 -3.09
N GLY A 447 5.61 -23.06 -4.18
CA GLY A 447 6.36 -22.09 -4.99
C GLY A 447 6.68 -20.77 -4.26
N VAL A 448 5.76 -20.26 -3.45
CA VAL A 448 5.94 -19.08 -2.59
C VAL A 448 6.91 -19.40 -1.47
N ALA A 449 6.65 -20.44 -0.66
CA ALA A 449 7.52 -20.82 0.44
C ALA A 449 8.97 -21.13 0.00
N LEU A 450 9.13 -21.83 -1.13
CA LEU A 450 10.45 -22.18 -1.64
C LEU A 450 11.09 -21.04 -2.44
N GLY A 451 10.29 -20.20 -3.10
CA GLY A 451 10.70 -18.96 -3.73
C GLY A 451 11.31 -17.97 -2.74
N VAL A 452 10.77 -17.91 -1.52
CA VAL A 452 11.37 -17.17 -0.39
C VAL A 452 12.73 -17.74 -0.01
N THR A 453 12.84 -19.06 0.17
CA THR A 453 14.13 -19.66 0.52
C THR A 453 15.17 -19.46 -0.59
N ALA A 454 14.76 -19.54 -1.86
CA ALA A 454 15.62 -19.26 -2.99
C ALA A 454 15.94 -17.76 -3.14
N ALA A 455 15.03 -16.85 -2.78
CA ALA A 455 15.24 -15.41 -2.70
C ALA A 455 16.22 -15.06 -1.58
N THR A 456 16.11 -15.67 -0.39
CA THR A 456 17.07 -15.47 0.71
C THR A 456 18.48 -15.97 0.38
N VAL A 457 18.61 -16.94 -0.53
CA VAL A 457 19.93 -17.42 -0.98
C VAL A 457 20.43 -16.65 -2.21
N ALA A 458 19.58 -16.31 -3.18
CA ALA A 458 19.92 -15.35 -4.24
C ALA A 458 20.28 -13.97 -3.68
N ALA A 459 19.71 -13.62 -2.52
CA ALA A 459 20.05 -12.48 -1.69
C ALA A 459 21.46 -12.61 -1.09
N SER A 460 21.78 -13.76 -0.49
CA SER A 460 23.14 -14.07 -0.01
C SER A 460 24.19 -14.04 -1.13
N PHE A 461 23.73 -14.15 -2.38
CA PHE A 461 24.54 -14.09 -3.57
C PHE A 461 24.45 -12.77 -4.38
N GLY A 462 23.91 -11.69 -3.79
CA GLY A 462 23.84 -10.38 -4.46
C GLY A 462 23.06 -10.37 -5.78
N VAL A 463 22.30 -11.42 -6.12
CA VAL A 463 21.55 -11.51 -7.37
C VAL A 463 20.21 -10.80 -7.25
N LEU A 464 19.57 -10.78 -6.07
CA LEU A 464 18.32 -10.06 -5.80
C LEU A 464 17.96 -10.19 -4.31
N THR A 465 18.04 -9.12 -3.51
CA THR A 465 17.64 -9.16 -2.08
C THR A 465 16.30 -8.47 -1.79
N SER A 466 15.63 -7.93 -2.80
CA SER A 466 14.42 -7.13 -2.54
C SER A 466 13.14 -7.94 -2.43
N VAL A 467 13.13 -9.26 -2.62
CA VAL A 467 11.87 -9.99 -2.79
C VAL A 467 11.62 -10.91 -1.60
N MET A 468 10.61 -10.54 -0.81
CA MET A 468 10.01 -11.26 0.31
C MET A 468 10.75 -11.19 1.66
N THR A 469 10.23 -10.39 2.59
CA THR A 469 10.48 -10.54 4.03
C THR A 469 9.50 -11.57 4.59
N PHE A 470 9.79 -12.84 4.35
CA PHE A 470 9.07 -13.94 4.99
C PHE A 470 10.08 -14.69 5.87
N GLY A 471 9.83 -14.67 7.19
CA GLY A 471 10.78 -15.12 8.21
C GLY A 471 11.22 -16.57 8.02
N ALA A 472 12.47 -16.78 7.61
CA ALA A 472 13.03 -18.12 7.44
C ALA A 472 13.51 -18.68 8.78
N THR A 473 12.83 -19.73 9.28
CA THR A 473 13.46 -20.77 10.08
C THR A 473 13.53 -22.05 9.25
N ALA A 474 14.61 -22.81 9.44
CA ALA A 474 15.04 -23.88 8.57
C ALA A 474 14.06 -25.06 8.47
N ALA A 475 13.93 -25.57 7.24
CA ALA A 475 13.60 -26.95 6.83
C ALA A 475 12.26 -27.58 7.27
N THR A 476 11.67 -28.26 6.28
CA THR A 476 10.57 -29.25 6.34
C THR A 476 9.15 -28.70 6.57
N THR A 477 8.30 -28.91 5.55
CA THR A 477 6.85 -28.63 5.48
C THR A 477 6.43 -27.19 5.82
N VAL A 478 6.58 -26.29 4.86
CA VAL A 478 6.00 -24.93 4.93
C VAL A 478 4.63 -24.96 4.25
N SER A 479 3.56 -24.83 5.03
CA SER A 479 2.23 -24.46 4.50
C SER A 479 2.21 -22.96 4.20
N LEU A 480 1.24 -22.50 3.39
CA LEU A 480 1.01 -21.07 3.10
C LEU A 480 1.06 -20.21 4.38
N TYR A 481 0.61 -20.78 5.50
CA TYR A 481 0.63 -20.21 6.84
C TYR A 481 2.03 -19.84 7.36
N GLY A 482 3.04 -20.68 7.15
CA GLY A 482 4.42 -20.40 7.58
C GLY A 482 5.12 -19.35 6.71
N ALA A 483 4.79 -19.33 5.41
CA ALA A 483 5.32 -18.34 4.47
C ALA A 483 4.82 -16.92 4.79
N PHE A 484 3.60 -16.75 5.31
CA PHE A 484 3.03 -15.44 5.64
C PHE A 484 2.99 -15.10 7.14
N GLY A 485 3.80 -15.77 7.97
CA GLY A 485 4.06 -15.36 9.37
C GLY A 485 3.41 -16.20 10.48
N GLY A 486 3.23 -17.51 10.30
CA GLY A 486 2.82 -18.43 11.37
C GLY A 486 3.98 -19.25 11.95
N LEU A 487 4.29 -19.08 13.23
CA LEU A 487 5.14 -20.02 13.99
C LEU A 487 4.41 -21.37 14.10
N THR A 488 5.11 -22.47 13.80
CA THR A 488 4.64 -23.83 14.07
C THR A 488 4.97 -24.23 15.51
N ALA A 489 3.93 -24.64 16.24
CA ALA A 489 4.09 -25.54 17.38
C ALA A 489 3.36 -26.84 17.05
N GLY A 490 4.12 -27.92 16.83
CA GLY A 490 3.66 -29.31 16.98
C GLY A 490 2.77 -29.87 15.86
N THR A 491 3.23 -30.97 15.28
CA THR A 491 2.51 -31.84 14.34
C THR A 491 1.19 -32.40 14.89
N SER A 492 0.10 -32.37 14.12
CA SER A 492 -0.73 -33.57 13.83
C SER A 492 -1.78 -33.27 12.75
N ILE A 493 -1.98 -34.27 11.91
CA ILE A 493 -2.96 -34.32 10.83
C ILE A 493 -4.32 -34.67 11.44
N LEU A 494 -5.41 -34.15 10.85
CA LEU A 494 -6.84 -34.50 11.01
C LEU A 494 -7.69 -33.47 11.78
N GLY A 495 -8.66 -32.88 11.06
CA GLY A 495 -9.97 -32.52 11.59
C GLY A 495 -10.12 -31.14 12.23
N GLY A 496 -10.99 -30.33 11.62
CA GLY A 496 -11.69 -29.14 12.12
C GLY A 496 -11.27 -28.49 13.45
N ALA A 497 -10.81 -27.24 13.37
CA ALA A 497 -11.12 -26.14 14.28
C ALA A 497 -10.36 -24.87 13.84
N PHE A 498 -10.97 -24.03 13.00
CA PHE A 498 -10.46 -22.69 12.71
C PHE A 498 -10.96 -21.72 13.80
N ALA A 499 -10.29 -21.71 14.94
CA ALA A 499 -10.58 -20.77 16.01
C ALA A 499 -9.30 -20.06 16.46
N GLY A 500 -9.23 -18.75 16.20
CA GLY A 500 -8.39 -17.82 16.95
C GLY A 500 -7.03 -17.44 16.36
N VAL A 501 -7.01 -16.27 15.72
CA VAL A 501 -5.94 -15.25 15.73
C VAL A 501 -4.72 -15.47 14.80
N ILE A 502 -4.53 -14.45 13.94
CA ILE A 502 -3.39 -14.04 13.07
C ILE A 502 -3.28 -14.68 11.66
N ALA A 503 -4.22 -14.31 10.78
CA ALA A 503 -4.06 -14.33 9.31
C ALA A 503 -3.85 -12.89 8.72
N ALA A 504 -3.58 -11.91 9.59
CA ALA A 504 -3.62 -10.48 9.31
C ALA A 504 -2.73 -9.97 8.14
N PRO A 505 -1.51 -10.49 7.88
CA PRO A 505 -0.64 -9.93 6.84
C PRO A 505 -1.18 -10.16 5.41
N VAL A 506 -1.80 -11.31 5.19
CA VAL A 506 -2.26 -11.75 3.86
C VAL A 506 -3.52 -11.01 3.44
N ALA A 507 -4.47 -10.91 4.37
CA ALA A 507 -5.66 -10.10 4.17
C ALA A 507 -5.28 -8.63 3.95
N ALA A 508 -4.32 -8.10 4.72
CA ALA A 508 -3.82 -6.74 4.53
C ALA A 508 -3.21 -6.52 3.12
N ILE A 509 -2.46 -7.47 2.56
CA ILE A 509 -1.88 -7.36 1.20
C ILE A 509 -2.97 -7.26 0.13
N VAL A 510 -3.95 -8.17 0.17
CA VAL A 510 -5.04 -8.20 -0.80
C VAL A 510 -5.92 -6.96 -0.65
N LEU A 511 -6.28 -6.58 0.58
CA LEU A 511 -7.07 -5.38 0.85
C LEU A 511 -6.31 -4.08 0.49
N CYS A 512 -5.01 -3.98 0.75
CA CYS A 512 -4.20 -2.81 0.38
C CYS A 512 -4.16 -2.58 -1.13
N VAL A 513 -4.05 -3.65 -1.92
CA VAL A 513 -4.01 -3.53 -3.39
C VAL A 513 -5.39 -3.18 -3.97
N VAL A 514 -6.46 -3.67 -3.35
CA VAL A 514 -7.84 -3.38 -3.78
C VAL A 514 -8.29 -2.00 -3.29
N VAL A 515 -8.04 -1.63 -2.04
CA VAL A 515 -8.64 -0.45 -1.39
C VAL A 515 -7.64 0.71 -1.25
N GLY A 516 -6.34 0.45 -1.36
CA GLY A 516 -5.26 1.43 -1.25
C GLY A 516 -4.73 1.63 0.18
N THR A 517 -5.51 1.24 1.20
CA THR A 517 -5.13 1.24 2.63
C THR A 517 -6.00 0.22 3.40
N ILE A 518 -5.43 -0.40 4.45
CA ILE A 518 -6.14 -1.37 5.32
C ILE A 518 -7.29 -0.67 6.09
N GLU A 519 -7.11 0.60 6.45
CA GLU A 519 -8.13 1.41 7.12
C GLU A 519 -9.39 1.66 6.27
N GLY A 520 -9.27 1.56 4.94
CA GLY A 520 -10.34 1.91 4.01
C GLY A 520 -11.61 1.06 4.12
N ILE A 521 -11.55 -0.17 4.63
CA ILE A 521 -12.77 -0.97 4.93
C ILE A 521 -13.24 -0.74 6.37
N ALA A 522 -12.34 -0.38 7.30
CA ALA A 522 -12.64 -0.29 8.74
C ALA A 522 -13.39 1.01 9.07
N VAL A 523 -13.11 2.05 8.31
CA VAL A 523 -13.67 3.40 8.49
C VAL A 523 -14.99 3.57 7.72
N VAL A 524 -15.31 2.64 6.83
CA VAL A 524 -16.46 2.74 5.93
C VAL A 524 -17.67 2.01 6.54
N GLU A 525 -18.82 2.69 6.57
CA GLU A 525 -20.10 2.08 6.98
C GLU A 525 -20.44 0.92 6.05
N GLY A 526 -21.02 -0.19 6.56
CA GLY A 526 -21.28 -1.39 5.75
C GLY A 526 -22.03 -1.13 4.44
N ALA A 527 -22.97 -0.17 4.42
CA ALA A 527 -23.72 0.22 3.23
C ALA A 527 -22.85 0.89 2.13
N LYS A 528 -21.68 1.42 2.47
CA LYS A 528 -20.78 2.16 1.56
C LYS A 528 -19.69 1.27 0.97
N LEU A 529 -19.57 0.02 1.43
CA LEU A 529 -18.46 -0.84 1.04
C LEU A 529 -18.61 -1.44 -0.36
N GLU A 530 -19.81 -1.89 -0.72
CA GLU A 530 -20.07 -2.50 -2.04
C GLU A 530 -19.78 -1.53 -3.21
N PRO A 531 -20.29 -0.28 -3.20
CA PRO A 531 -20.00 0.66 -4.29
C PRO A 531 -18.51 1.03 -4.34
N MET A 532 -17.85 1.12 -3.19
CA MET A 532 -16.41 1.38 -3.11
C MET A 532 -15.61 0.22 -3.71
N LEU A 533 -15.90 -1.04 -3.35
CA LEU A 533 -15.22 -2.22 -3.88
C LEU A 533 -15.44 -2.35 -5.40
N LYS A 534 -16.67 -2.10 -5.88
CA LYS A 534 -16.97 -2.04 -7.31
C LYS A 534 -16.16 -0.96 -8.02
N MET A 535 -16.13 0.27 -7.51
CA MET A 535 -15.35 1.35 -8.11
C MET A 535 -13.85 1.03 -8.13
N LYS A 536 -13.31 0.41 -7.08
CA LYS A 536 -11.91 -0.03 -7.02
C LYS A 536 -11.60 -1.17 -8.00
N LEU A 537 -12.53 -2.11 -8.17
CA LEU A 537 -12.45 -3.13 -9.22
C LEU A 537 -12.44 -2.47 -10.61
N GLY A 538 -13.30 -1.48 -10.85
CA GLY A 538 -13.31 -0.72 -12.10
C GLY A 538 -11.99 0.03 -12.35
N ALA A 539 -11.43 0.65 -11.33
CA ALA A 539 -10.12 1.26 -11.38
C ALA A 539 -9.02 0.23 -11.71
N ALA A 540 -9.03 -0.95 -11.08
CA ALA A 540 -8.10 -2.04 -11.40
C ALA A 540 -8.20 -2.51 -12.87
N MET A 541 -9.39 -2.46 -13.46
CA MET A 541 -9.64 -2.84 -14.86
C MET A 541 -9.15 -1.79 -15.87
N ALA A 542 -9.35 -0.50 -15.57
CA ALA A 542 -9.15 0.59 -16.53
C ALA A 542 -7.83 1.36 -16.35
N GLU A 543 -7.23 1.37 -15.16
CA GLU A 543 -6.06 2.21 -14.86
C GLU A 543 -4.81 1.78 -15.64
N PRO A 544 -4.03 2.74 -16.18
CA PRO A 544 -2.71 2.45 -16.71
C PRO A 544 -1.76 2.03 -15.58
N ILE A 545 -1.02 0.94 -15.79
CA ILE A 545 -0.08 0.41 -14.81
C ILE A 545 1.34 0.76 -15.24
N ASN A 546 2.07 1.49 -14.39
CA ASN A 546 3.51 1.59 -14.49
C ASN A 546 4.13 0.46 -13.66
N ILE A 547 4.56 -0.61 -14.35
CA ILE A 547 5.09 -1.80 -13.69
C ILE A 547 6.36 -1.51 -12.88
N VAL A 548 7.20 -0.53 -13.28
CA VAL A 548 8.41 -0.16 -12.53
C VAL A 548 8.04 0.43 -11.18
N ASN A 549 7.05 1.34 -11.15
CA ASN A 549 6.55 1.91 -9.91
C ASN A 549 5.84 0.85 -9.05
N ALA A 550 5.09 -0.06 -9.67
CA ALA A 550 4.47 -1.17 -8.96
C ALA A 550 5.52 -2.08 -8.31
N MET A 551 6.64 -2.36 -8.98
CA MET A 551 7.71 -3.19 -8.40
C MET A 551 8.53 -2.48 -7.31
N ALA A 552 8.42 -1.16 -7.19
CA ALA A 552 9.00 -0.40 -6.08
C ALA A 552 8.20 -0.58 -4.78
N ASP A 553 6.90 -0.89 -4.88
CA ASP A 553 6.05 -1.20 -3.74
C ASP A 553 6.15 -2.69 -3.34
N SER A 554 6.33 -2.95 -2.05
CA SER A 554 6.53 -4.31 -1.53
C SER A 554 5.29 -5.19 -1.71
N THR A 555 4.11 -4.64 -1.42
CA THR A 555 2.83 -5.35 -1.51
C THR A 555 2.51 -5.73 -2.96
N SER A 556 2.73 -4.81 -3.88
CA SER A 556 2.56 -5.02 -5.32
C SER A 556 3.53 -6.08 -5.86
N ARG A 557 4.77 -6.13 -5.36
CA ARG A 557 5.76 -7.13 -5.74
C ARG A 557 5.41 -8.53 -5.24
N ASP A 558 4.88 -8.64 -4.03
CA ASP A 558 4.43 -9.93 -3.48
C ASP A 558 3.23 -10.47 -4.27
N MET A 559 2.27 -9.62 -4.63
CA MET A 559 1.16 -9.99 -5.51
C MET A 559 1.63 -10.39 -6.91
N PHE A 560 2.61 -9.69 -7.47
CA PHE A 560 3.22 -10.09 -8.75
C PHE A 560 3.89 -11.47 -8.64
N PHE A 561 4.59 -11.73 -7.53
CA PHE A 561 5.23 -13.02 -7.29
C PHE A 561 4.21 -14.16 -7.23
N ILE A 562 3.12 -13.98 -6.48
CA ILE A 562 2.01 -14.96 -6.39
C ILE A 562 1.44 -15.22 -7.79
N GLY A 563 1.14 -14.16 -8.53
CA GLY A 563 0.66 -14.26 -9.90
C GLY A 563 1.64 -14.96 -10.85
N PHE A 564 2.94 -14.74 -10.65
CA PHE A 564 3.99 -15.38 -11.43
C PHE A 564 4.05 -16.90 -11.17
N GLN A 565 3.94 -17.32 -9.90
CA GLN A 565 3.88 -18.74 -9.55
C GLN A 565 2.64 -19.43 -10.13
N GLU A 566 1.48 -18.76 -10.06
CA GLU A 566 0.26 -19.25 -10.68
C GLU A 566 0.43 -19.39 -12.21
N ALA A 567 0.98 -18.35 -12.85
CA ALA A 567 1.26 -18.38 -14.28
C ALA A 567 2.22 -19.53 -14.63
N ALA A 568 3.26 -19.77 -13.82
CA ALA A 568 4.19 -20.90 -14.03
C ALA A 568 3.49 -22.26 -13.99
N GLY A 569 2.49 -22.45 -13.11
CA GLY A 569 1.63 -23.64 -13.11
C GLY A 569 0.85 -23.84 -14.43
N LYS A 570 0.50 -22.74 -15.09
CA LYS A 570 -0.27 -22.67 -16.34
C LYS A 570 0.60 -22.42 -17.58
N GLY A 571 1.88 -22.79 -17.53
CA GLY A 571 2.80 -22.62 -18.67
C GLY A 571 3.05 -21.17 -19.07
N PHE A 572 3.06 -20.28 -18.07
CA PHE A 572 3.27 -18.82 -18.16
C PHE A 572 2.19 -18.07 -18.95
N GLN A 573 1.04 -18.71 -19.16
CA GLN A 573 -0.14 -18.08 -19.74
C GLN A 573 -0.80 -17.14 -18.72
N ILE A 574 -1.18 -15.95 -19.18
CA ILE A 574 -1.91 -14.99 -18.37
C ILE A 574 -3.38 -15.42 -18.37
N THR A 575 -3.93 -15.64 -17.18
CA THR A 575 -5.36 -15.93 -17.03
C THR A 575 -6.15 -14.66 -17.31
N ASP A 576 -7.01 -14.66 -18.33
CA ASP A 576 -7.84 -13.51 -18.68
C ASP A 576 -8.99 -13.33 -17.67
N PRO A 577 -9.06 -12.20 -16.94
CA PRO A 577 -10.16 -11.92 -16.04
C PRO A 577 -11.43 -11.57 -16.83
N LYS A 578 -12.21 -12.60 -17.21
CA LYS A 578 -13.52 -12.44 -17.89
C LYS A 578 -14.57 -11.86 -16.94
N ILE A 579 -14.49 -10.58 -16.64
CA ILE A 579 -15.35 -9.88 -15.67
C ILE A 579 -16.18 -8.82 -16.38
N ASN A 580 -17.49 -8.86 -16.14
CA ASN A 580 -18.42 -7.84 -16.61
C ASN A 580 -18.20 -6.52 -15.84
N GLY A 581 -18.33 -5.40 -16.54
CA GLY A 581 -18.39 -4.07 -15.94
C GLY A 581 -19.82 -3.68 -15.59
N GLN A 582 -19.97 -2.48 -15.02
CA GLN A 582 -21.26 -1.87 -14.75
C GLN A 582 -21.12 -0.35 -14.82
N VAL A 583 -22.01 0.32 -15.53
CA VAL A 583 -22.15 1.78 -15.43
C VAL A 583 -23.35 2.10 -14.55
N ARG A 584 -23.15 3.00 -13.59
CA ARG A 584 -24.22 3.53 -12.75
C ARG A 584 -24.41 5.01 -13.06
N PHE A 585 -25.65 5.42 -13.26
CA PHE A 585 -26.04 6.80 -13.43
C PHE A 585 -26.85 7.25 -12.22
N TYR A 586 -26.47 8.38 -11.63
CA TYR A 586 -27.18 8.99 -10.51
C TYR A 586 -27.44 10.48 -10.78
N CYS A 587 -28.61 10.96 -10.40
CA CYS A 587 -28.96 12.37 -10.51
C CYS A 587 -28.89 13.07 -9.14
N GLN A 588 -27.85 13.87 -8.89
CA GLN A 588 -27.73 14.75 -7.72
C GLN A 588 -28.09 16.21 -8.06
N ALA A 589 -28.34 16.49 -9.33
CA ALA A 589 -28.53 17.84 -9.84
C ALA A 589 -29.89 18.43 -9.50
N GLY A 590 -30.01 19.76 -9.45
CA GLY A 590 -31.30 20.46 -9.38
C GLY A 590 -32.11 20.44 -10.69
N TYR A 591 -31.86 19.47 -11.58
CA TYR A 591 -32.52 19.29 -12.88
C TYR A 591 -32.74 17.81 -13.18
N VAL A 592 -33.63 17.50 -14.13
CA VAL A 592 -33.84 16.13 -14.60
C VAL A 592 -32.72 15.73 -15.56
N SER A 593 -32.13 14.56 -15.34
CA SER A 593 -31.04 14.04 -16.17
C SER A 593 -31.50 12.83 -16.98
N LYS A 594 -30.89 12.60 -18.14
CA LYS A 594 -31.08 11.38 -18.94
C LYS A 594 -29.72 10.89 -19.38
N PHE A 595 -29.52 9.58 -19.46
CA PHE A 595 -28.24 8.99 -19.84
C PHE A 595 -28.42 7.86 -20.85
N SER A 596 -27.35 7.59 -21.60
CA SER A 596 -27.28 6.51 -22.57
C SER A 596 -25.95 5.78 -22.44
N LEU A 597 -26.02 4.46 -22.49
CA LEU A 597 -24.90 3.55 -22.64
C LEU A 597 -25.02 2.89 -24.02
N SER A 598 -23.96 2.92 -24.82
CA SER A 598 -23.89 2.16 -26.07
C SER A 598 -22.61 1.36 -26.17
N TYR A 599 -22.67 0.14 -26.71
CA TYR A 599 -21.49 -0.70 -26.92
C TYR A 599 -21.72 -1.72 -28.05
N ASN A 600 -20.64 -2.19 -28.66
CA ASN A 600 -20.67 -3.27 -29.63
C ASN A 600 -20.46 -4.62 -28.94
N LEU A 601 -21.42 -5.53 -29.13
CA LEU A 601 -21.39 -6.90 -28.63
C LEU A 601 -21.55 -7.86 -29.81
N ASN A 602 -20.53 -8.68 -30.07
CA ASN A 602 -20.54 -9.68 -31.15
C ASN A 602 -20.93 -9.12 -32.54
N GLY A 603 -20.57 -7.86 -32.84
CA GLY A 603 -20.89 -7.19 -34.10
C GLY A 603 -22.20 -6.39 -34.09
N ASN A 604 -23.01 -6.50 -33.04
CA ASN A 604 -24.25 -5.76 -32.88
C ASN A 604 -24.06 -4.54 -31.96
N ASN A 605 -24.60 -3.39 -32.35
CA ASN A 605 -24.61 -2.20 -31.50
C ASN A 605 -25.79 -2.26 -30.53
N VAL A 606 -25.51 -2.34 -29.24
CA VAL A 606 -26.49 -2.29 -28.14
C VAL A 606 -26.54 -0.88 -27.61
N VAL A 607 -27.74 -0.34 -27.41
CA VAL A 607 -27.97 0.99 -26.83
C VAL A 607 -29.01 0.88 -25.72
N GLU A 608 -28.64 1.27 -24.51
CA GLU A 608 -29.49 1.29 -23.33
C GLU A 608 -29.64 2.73 -22.84
N ASN A 609 -30.89 3.18 -22.69
CA ASN A 609 -31.20 4.53 -22.23
C ASN A 609 -31.84 4.48 -20.85
N THR A 610 -31.48 5.41 -19.98
CA THR A 610 -32.23 5.60 -18.73
C THR A 610 -33.60 6.19 -19.05
N PRO A 611 -34.60 5.95 -18.19
CA PRO A 611 -35.73 6.87 -18.09
C PRO A 611 -35.23 8.25 -17.66
N ASP A 612 -36.11 9.24 -17.68
CA ASP A 612 -35.83 10.55 -17.10
C ASP A 612 -35.55 10.36 -15.59
N LEU A 613 -34.36 10.75 -15.15
CA LEU A 613 -33.89 10.60 -13.78
C LEU A 613 -34.03 11.93 -13.02
N PRO A 614 -35.04 12.08 -12.15
CA PRO A 614 -35.13 13.22 -11.25
C PRO A 614 -34.10 13.10 -10.10
N VAL A 615 -33.93 14.19 -9.36
CA VAL A 615 -32.98 14.27 -8.24
C VAL A 615 -33.19 13.13 -7.24
N GLY A 616 -32.12 12.42 -6.90
CA GLY A 616 -32.13 11.30 -5.95
C GLY A 616 -32.35 9.93 -6.57
N HIS A 617 -32.58 9.82 -7.88
CA HIS A 617 -32.77 8.54 -8.57
C HIS A 617 -31.50 8.05 -9.27
N GLU A 618 -31.40 6.72 -9.39
CA GLU A 618 -30.33 6.03 -10.11
C GLU A 618 -30.84 4.97 -11.08
N LYS A 619 -29.98 4.64 -12.05
CA LYS A 619 -30.12 3.47 -12.89
C LYS A 619 -28.73 2.90 -13.20
N ALA A 620 -28.58 1.59 -13.07
CA ALA A 620 -27.37 0.88 -13.46
C ALA A 620 -27.62 -0.03 -14.67
N PHE A 621 -26.58 -0.23 -15.46
CA PHE A 621 -26.54 -1.13 -16.61
C PHE A 621 -25.25 -1.95 -16.58
N ASP A 622 -25.36 -3.24 -16.86
CA ASP A 622 -24.21 -4.13 -16.90
C ASP A 622 -23.55 -4.10 -18.28
N ILE A 623 -22.22 -4.14 -18.30
CA ILE A 623 -21.42 -4.14 -19.52
C ILE A 623 -20.77 -5.52 -19.66
N PRO A 624 -21.13 -6.33 -20.67
CA PRO A 624 -20.51 -7.63 -20.90
C PRO A 624 -18.98 -7.53 -21.07
N TYR A 625 -18.23 -8.51 -20.57
CA TYR A 625 -16.75 -8.51 -20.61
C TYR A 625 -16.16 -8.43 -22.03
N ASN A 626 -16.89 -8.87 -23.05
CA ASN A 626 -16.49 -8.84 -24.46
C ASN A 626 -17.03 -7.61 -25.22
N ALA A 627 -17.62 -6.63 -24.54
CA ALA A 627 -18.10 -5.41 -25.15
C ALA A 627 -16.95 -4.52 -25.62
N THR A 628 -17.09 -3.92 -26.80
CA THR A 628 -16.10 -3.01 -27.40
C THR A 628 -16.76 -1.70 -27.83
N ASN A 629 -15.98 -0.65 -28.07
CA ASN A 629 -16.48 0.69 -28.45
C ASN A 629 -17.57 1.21 -27.49
N ILE A 630 -17.30 1.13 -26.19
CA ILE A 630 -18.25 1.50 -25.14
C ILE A 630 -18.30 3.02 -25.03
N LYS A 631 -19.50 3.61 -25.15
CA LYS A 631 -19.73 5.04 -25.01
C LYS A 631 -20.82 5.31 -23.98
N VAL A 632 -20.63 6.39 -23.24
CA VAL A 632 -21.52 6.83 -22.17
C VAL A 632 -21.82 8.30 -22.40
N GLN A 633 -23.12 8.64 -22.48
CA GLN A 633 -23.60 10.00 -22.71
C GLN A 633 -24.59 10.41 -21.63
N GLY A 634 -24.61 11.70 -21.31
CA GLY A 634 -25.56 12.29 -20.36
C GLY A 634 -26.11 13.61 -20.87
N TRP A 635 -27.38 13.88 -20.56
CA TRP A 635 -28.10 15.10 -20.88
C TRP A 635 -28.79 15.69 -19.64
N ALA A 636 -28.94 17.02 -19.63
CA ALA A 636 -29.70 17.79 -18.65
C ALA A 636 -30.90 18.47 -19.31
N LEU A 637 -32.06 18.46 -18.64
CA LEU A 637 -33.25 19.14 -19.12
C LEU A 637 -33.25 20.62 -18.69
N ILE A 638 -32.99 21.52 -19.65
CA ILE A 638 -32.93 22.98 -19.47
C ILE A 638 -33.80 23.63 -20.55
N GLY A 639 -35.12 23.47 -20.42
CA GLY A 639 -36.07 23.74 -21.50
C GLY A 639 -36.03 22.68 -22.60
N ASN A 640 -34.84 22.48 -23.20
CA ASN A 640 -34.50 21.36 -24.10
C ASN A 640 -33.42 20.46 -23.47
N TRP A 641 -33.22 19.28 -24.03
CA TRP A 641 -32.14 18.36 -23.63
C TRP A 641 -30.79 18.87 -24.12
N ASN A 642 -29.88 19.16 -23.19
CA ASN A 642 -28.52 19.62 -23.46
C ASN A 642 -27.50 18.56 -23.00
N GLU A 643 -26.52 18.22 -23.83
CA GLU A 643 -25.49 17.24 -23.48
C GLU A 643 -24.56 17.79 -22.40
N ILE A 644 -24.34 17.02 -21.33
CA ILE A 644 -23.44 17.35 -20.22
C ILE A 644 -22.10 16.60 -20.30
N PHE A 645 -22.09 15.41 -20.92
CA PHE A 645 -20.87 14.68 -21.24
C PHE A 645 -21.10 13.63 -22.32
N ASN A 646 -19.99 13.26 -22.96
CA ASN A 646 -19.89 12.16 -23.92
C ASN A 646 -18.49 11.55 -23.80
N GLN A 647 -18.42 10.35 -23.21
CA GLN A 647 -17.17 9.69 -22.86
C GLN A 647 -17.08 8.31 -23.50
N THR A 648 -15.87 7.89 -23.85
CA THR A 648 -15.58 6.54 -24.36
C THR A 648 -14.80 5.77 -23.30
N LEU A 649 -15.24 4.55 -23.00
CA LEU A 649 -14.55 3.64 -22.09
C LEU A 649 -13.73 2.64 -22.91
N ALA A 650 -12.45 2.48 -22.56
CA ALA A 650 -11.54 1.60 -23.29
C ALA A 650 -11.83 0.11 -23.07
N VAL A 651 -12.36 -0.23 -21.90
CA VAL A 651 -12.70 -1.60 -21.47
C VAL A 651 -13.99 -1.57 -20.65
N PRO A 652 -14.73 -2.68 -20.55
CA PRO A 652 -15.77 -2.85 -19.55
C PRO A 652 -15.20 -2.56 -18.16
N THR A 653 -15.84 -1.69 -17.40
CA THR A 653 -15.36 -1.26 -16.07
C THR A 653 -16.55 -0.94 -15.17
N TYR A 654 -16.29 -0.79 -13.87
CA TYR A 654 -17.25 -0.27 -12.90
C TYR A 654 -17.03 1.23 -12.75
N ILE A 655 -17.98 2.02 -13.26
CA ILE A 655 -17.90 3.47 -13.19
C ILE A 655 -19.27 4.09 -12.88
N CYS A 656 -19.23 5.18 -12.12
CA CYS A 656 -20.39 5.96 -11.74
C CYS A 656 -20.35 7.31 -12.46
N TYR A 657 -21.48 7.76 -12.97
CA TYR A 657 -21.66 9.11 -13.47
C TYR A 657 -22.76 9.79 -12.67
N THR A 658 -22.39 10.85 -11.98
CA THR A 658 -23.29 11.64 -11.16
C THR A 658 -23.45 13.02 -11.77
N SER A 659 -24.67 13.37 -12.18
CA SER A 659 -25.00 14.73 -12.57
C SER A 659 -25.21 15.59 -11.31
N TYR A 660 -24.72 16.83 -11.33
CA TYR A 660 -24.86 17.77 -10.23
C TYR A 660 -24.93 19.22 -10.74
N GLY A 661 -25.22 20.16 -9.85
CA GLY A 661 -25.33 21.58 -10.17
C GLY A 661 -26.78 22.03 -10.37
N THR A 662 -26.98 23.18 -11.00
CA THR A 662 -28.29 23.78 -11.22
C THR A 662 -28.62 23.81 -12.71
N ILE A 663 -29.88 24.13 -13.06
CA ILE A 663 -30.29 24.35 -14.45
C ILE A 663 -29.43 25.39 -15.19
N PHE A 664 -28.76 26.30 -14.48
CA PHE A 664 -27.90 27.34 -15.07
C PHE A 664 -26.44 26.93 -15.20
N LYS A 665 -26.02 25.87 -14.48
CA LYS A 665 -24.65 25.37 -14.49
C LYS A 665 -24.68 23.84 -14.31
N PRO A 666 -25.13 23.11 -15.34
CA PRO A 666 -25.14 21.66 -15.30
C PRO A 666 -23.71 21.12 -15.32
N ALA A 667 -23.47 20.07 -14.55
CA ALA A 667 -22.15 19.45 -14.44
C ALA A 667 -22.28 17.95 -14.14
N TYR A 668 -21.17 17.23 -14.29
CA TYR A 668 -21.07 15.83 -13.94
C TYR A 668 -19.74 15.53 -13.27
N LYS A 669 -19.73 14.47 -12.46
CA LYS A 669 -18.55 13.94 -11.77
C LYS A 669 -18.62 12.41 -11.79
N THR A 670 -17.49 11.75 -11.62
CA THR A 670 -17.38 10.29 -11.66
C THR A 670 -17.25 9.70 -10.26
N ASP A 671 -18.20 10.01 -9.38
CA ASP A 671 -18.33 9.45 -8.05
C ASP A 671 -19.73 8.83 -7.88
N CYS A 672 -19.86 7.88 -6.96
CA CYS A 672 -21.17 7.37 -6.56
C CYS A 672 -21.60 8.08 -5.27
N PRO A 673 -22.56 9.02 -5.30
CA PRO A 673 -23.16 9.56 -4.10
C PRO A 673 -23.93 8.48 -3.35
N GLU A 674 -23.89 8.60 -2.04
CA GLU A 674 -24.47 7.66 -1.09
C GLU A 674 -26.01 7.69 -1.19
N VAL A 675 -26.63 6.58 -1.56
CA VAL A 675 -28.06 6.36 -1.32
C VAL A 675 -28.18 5.33 -0.21
N GLY A 676 -27.83 5.73 1.00
CA GLY A 676 -28.23 5.02 2.21
C GLY A 676 -29.60 5.50 2.64
N ASN A 677 -30.50 4.58 2.98
CA ASN A 677 -31.65 4.93 3.82
C ASN A 677 -31.11 5.63 5.08
N MET A 678 -31.61 6.82 5.37
CA MET A 678 -31.19 7.53 6.57
C MET A 678 -31.73 6.76 7.79
N THR A 679 -30.88 6.34 8.70
CA THR A 679 -31.28 5.81 10.01
C THR A 679 -31.06 6.88 11.07
N THR A 680 -32.08 7.18 11.89
CA THR A 680 -31.97 8.11 13.04
C THR A 680 -31.81 7.35 14.34
N LYS A 681 -31.11 7.95 15.32
CA LYS A 681 -31.10 7.43 16.70
C LYS A 681 -32.41 7.77 17.40
N ILE A 682 -32.60 7.18 18.58
CA ILE A 682 -33.75 7.49 19.44
C ILE A 682 -33.75 8.98 19.80
N ASN A 683 -34.89 9.65 19.62
CA ASN A 683 -35.14 11.08 19.81
C ASN A 683 -34.36 12.01 18.87
N GLU A 684 -33.90 11.52 17.72
CA GLU A 684 -33.28 12.35 16.70
C GLU A 684 -34.19 12.60 15.50
N LEU A 685 -34.33 13.88 15.14
CA LEU A 685 -34.98 14.32 13.91
C LEU A 685 -33.91 14.78 12.93
N THR A 686 -33.74 14.05 11.82
CA THR A 686 -32.85 14.48 10.74
C THR A 686 -33.63 15.24 9.69
N ILE A 687 -33.11 16.39 9.28
CA ILE A 687 -33.73 17.22 8.25
C ILE A 687 -32.72 17.47 7.13
N THR A 688 -33.13 17.15 5.90
CA THR A 688 -32.32 17.33 4.69
C THR A 688 -33.06 18.18 3.67
N GLN A 689 -32.41 19.22 3.18
CA GLN A 689 -32.87 20.03 2.06
C GLN A 689 -32.06 19.63 0.82
N GLY A 690 -32.73 19.00 -0.14
CA GLY A 690 -32.19 18.64 -1.45
C GLY A 690 -33.05 19.15 -2.62
N GLY A 691 -34.03 20.02 -2.35
CA GLY A 691 -34.89 20.60 -3.37
C GLY A 691 -34.20 21.75 -4.11
N GLY A 692 -34.49 21.92 -5.40
CA GLY A 692 -33.95 22.99 -6.25
C GLY A 692 -34.47 24.40 -5.93
N TYR A 693 -34.76 24.69 -4.66
CA TYR A 693 -35.32 25.93 -4.11
C TYR A 693 -34.65 26.24 -2.77
N THR A 694 -34.83 27.44 -2.23
CA THR A 694 -34.43 27.72 -0.84
C THR A 694 -35.60 27.43 0.10
N ALA A 695 -35.30 26.82 1.25
CA ALA A 695 -36.31 26.49 2.25
C ALA A 695 -36.22 27.43 3.46
N TRP A 696 -37.36 27.73 4.07
CA TRP A 696 -37.45 28.17 5.45
C TRP A 696 -37.84 26.96 6.29
N ILE A 697 -37.14 26.73 7.40
CA ILE A 697 -37.40 25.60 8.30
C ILE A 697 -37.45 26.12 9.73
N LYS A 698 -38.51 25.72 10.45
CA LYS A 698 -38.72 26.03 11.87
C LYS A 698 -39.07 24.76 12.64
N LEU A 699 -38.32 24.50 13.71
CA LEU A 699 -38.52 23.40 14.66
C LEU A 699 -38.72 23.96 16.06
N THR A 700 -39.84 23.61 16.69
CA THR A 700 -40.17 24.00 18.07
C THR A 700 -40.59 22.80 18.89
N TYR A 701 -40.37 22.83 20.21
CA TYR A 701 -40.89 21.83 21.15
C TYR A 701 -41.16 22.48 22.51
N GLU A 702 -41.96 21.85 23.37
CA GLU A 702 -42.21 22.29 24.75
C GLU A 702 -41.34 21.52 25.73
N GLN A 703 -40.66 22.23 26.62
CA GLN A 703 -39.84 21.64 27.68
C GLN A 703 -40.03 22.45 28.97
N ASN A 704 -40.25 21.77 30.10
CA ASN A 704 -40.48 22.40 31.41
C ASN A 704 -41.61 23.47 31.43
N GLY A 705 -42.65 23.30 30.60
CA GLY A 705 -43.78 24.24 30.53
C GLY A 705 -43.54 25.48 29.67
N ALA A 706 -42.40 25.58 28.96
CA ALA A 706 -42.10 26.66 28.03
C ALA A 706 -41.87 26.14 26.60
N THR A 707 -42.30 26.91 25.59
CA THR A 707 -42.03 26.61 24.18
C THR A 707 -40.60 27.03 23.82
N VAL A 708 -39.78 26.07 23.42
CA VAL A 708 -38.41 26.24 22.94
C VAL A 708 -38.40 26.24 21.41
N VAL A 709 -37.78 27.27 20.81
CA VAL A 709 -37.46 27.29 19.38
C VAL A 709 -36.10 26.64 19.18
N ALA A 710 -36.10 25.37 18.79
CA ALA A 710 -34.90 24.58 18.59
C ALA A 710 -34.09 25.07 17.38
N PHE A 711 -34.80 25.51 16.34
CA PHE A 711 -34.19 25.99 15.11
C PHE A 711 -35.19 26.83 14.31
N GLU A 712 -34.73 27.94 13.76
CA GLU A 712 -35.49 28.73 12.80
C GLU A 712 -34.50 29.45 11.88
N GLU A 713 -34.50 29.11 10.60
CA GLU A 713 -33.61 29.72 9.62
C GLU A 713 -34.31 29.93 8.28
N ASN A 714 -34.09 31.11 7.70
CA ASN A 714 -34.57 31.49 6.37
C ASN A 714 -33.47 31.23 5.34
N ASN A 715 -33.87 30.91 4.10
CA ASN A 715 -32.97 30.74 2.95
C ASN A 715 -31.98 29.56 3.05
N ILE A 716 -32.41 28.43 3.58
CA ILE A 716 -31.61 27.20 3.63
C ILE A 716 -31.35 26.71 2.19
N PRO A 717 -30.08 26.57 1.77
CA PRO A 717 -29.70 26.22 0.40
C PRO A 717 -29.81 24.71 0.12
N VAL A 718 -29.69 24.35 -1.16
CA VAL A 718 -29.59 22.94 -1.57
C VAL A 718 -28.36 22.26 -0.98
N ASN A 719 -28.52 20.99 -0.61
CA ASN A 719 -27.50 20.18 0.05
C ASN A 719 -27.24 20.56 1.51
N TRP A 720 -28.23 21.14 2.18
CA TRP A 720 -28.19 21.39 3.63
C TRP A 720 -28.72 20.19 4.39
N ARG A 721 -28.01 19.78 5.44
CA ARG A 721 -28.41 18.68 6.34
C ARG A 721 -28.12 19.07 7.77
N ARG A 722 -29.07 18.80 8.66
CA ARG A 722 -28.87 18.94 10.11
C ARG A 722 -29.60 17.85 10.87
N VAL A 723 -28.96 17.40 11.95
CA VAL A 723 -29.52 16.43 12.89
C VAL A 723 -29.88 17.19 14.18
N PHE A 724 -31.11 17.01 14.65
CA PHE A 724 -31.60 17.59 15.89
C PHE A 724 -31.79 16.49 16.93
N THR A 725 -31.01 16.53 18.00
CA THR A 725 -31.23 15.70 19.18
C THR A 725 -32.28 16.40 20.05
N ILE A 726 -33.45 15.80 20.20
CA ILE A 726 -34.56 16.36 20.96
C ILE A 726 -34.54 15.75 22.38
N PRO A 727 -34.65 16.55 23.45
CA PRO A 727 -34.69 16.03 24.82
C PRO A 727 -35.83 15.02 25.03
N GLU A 728 -35.60 13.98 25.83
CA GLU A 728 -36.59 12.92 26.13
C GLU A 728 -37.87 13.44 26.77
N ASP A 729 -37.78 14.54 27.52
CA ASP A 729 -38.88 15.19 28.23
C ASP A 729 -39.66 16.19 27.36
N ALA A 730 -39.24 16.41 26.11
CA ALA A 730 -39.87 17.36 25.20
C ALA A 730 -41.24 16.86 24.71
N LYS A 731 -42.23 17.75 24.71
CA LYS A 731 -43.61 17.50 24.23
C LYS A 731 -43.97 18.45 23.10
N ASN A 732 -44.99 18.11 22.32
CA ASN A 732 -45.53 18.99 21.26
C ASN A 732 -44.46 19.47 20.26
N ILE A 733 -43.63 18.56 19.76
CA ILE A 733 -42.59 18.85 18.77
C ILE A 733 -43.30 19.22 17.45
N LYS A 734 -42.97 20.37 16.85
CA LYS A 734 -43.56 20.84 15.59
C LYS A 734 -42.47 21.23 14.61
N LEU A 735 -42.50 20.61 13.43
CA LEU A 735 -41.65 20.95 12.29
C LEU A 735 -42.49 21.61 11.20
N GLN A 736 -42.07 22.81 10.80
CA GLN A 736 -42.66 23.57 9.70
C GLN A 736 -41.59 23.86 8.65
N SER A 737 -41.95 23.74 7.37
CA SER A 737 -41.12 24.19 6.27
C SER A 737 -41.95 24.89 5.20
N ASN A 738 -41.41 26.00 4.70
CA ASN A 738 -41.90 26.72 3.54
C ASN A 738 -40.80 26.74 2.47
N TYR A 739 -41.18 26.94 1.21
CA TYR A 739 -40.22 27.10 0.11
C TYR A 739 -40.38 28.47 -0.56
N ASN A 740 -39.27 29.00 -1.07
CA ASN A 740 -39.23 30.24 -1.82
C ASN A 740 -38.80 29.96 -3.27
N THR A 741 -39.50 30.57 -4.22
CA THR A 741 -39.24 30.44 -5.66
C THR A 741 -38.15 31.39 -6.15
N GLY A 742 -37.67 32.31 -5.30
CA GLY A 742 -36.65 33.31 -5.64
C GLY A 742 -37.15 34.45 -6.54
N TRP A 743 -38.35 34.35 -7.10
CA TRP A 743 -38.98 35.37 -7.97
C TRP A 743 -40.13 36.14 -7.33
N PHE A 744 -40.76 35.58 -6.30
CA PHE A 744 -41.84 36.23 -5.55
C PHE A 744 -41.52 36.12 -4.06
N SER A 745 -41.70 37.20 -3.31
CA SER A 745 -41.53 37.23 -1.84
C SER A 745 -42.62 36.48 -1.06
N GLU A 746 -43.27 35.51 -1.70
CA GLU A 746 -44.40 34.77 -1.15
C GLU A 746 -43.93 33.36 -0.77
N GLN A 747 -43.80 33.12 0.54
CA GLN A 747 -43.43 31.82 1.08
C GLN A 747 -44.64 30.88 1.02
N LYS A 748 -44.53 29.76 0.30
CA LYS A 748 -45.57 28.73 0.26
C LYS A 748 -45.23 27.60 1.21
N SER A 749 -46.24 27.10 1.94
CA SER A 749 -46.03 26.01 2.91
C SER A 749 -45.80 24.68 2.19
N LEU A 750 -44.72 24.00 2.57
CA LEU A 750 -44.33 22.69 2.03
C LEU A 750 -44.65 21.56 3.00
N TYR A 751 -44.42 21.79 4.29
CA TYR A 751 -44.45 20.76 5.31
C TYR A 751 -44.88 21.32 6.65
N ASN A 752 -45.77 20.62 7.34
CA ASN A 752 -46.21 20.97 8.68
C ASN A 752 -46.64 19.68 9.39
N LYS A 753 -45.81 19.21 10.32
CA LYS A 753 -46.05 17.98 11.09
C LYS A 753 -45.72 18.23 12.55
N SER A 754 -46.51 17.60 13.42
CA SER A 754 -46.32 17.65 14.87
C SER A 754 -46.30 16.24 15.48
N TRP A 755 -45.47 16.06 16.51
CA TRP A 755 -45.33 14.82 17.26
C TRP A 755 -45.56 15.07 18.76
N ALA A 756 -46.23 14.14 19.43
CA ALA A 756 -46.51 14.24 20.86
C ALA A 756 -45.27 13.95 21.73
N THR A 757 -44.38 13.08 21.23
CA THR A 757 -43.10 12.67 21.84
C THR A 757 -41.98 12.80 20.80
N PRO A 758 -40.70 12.85 21.21
CA PRO A 758 -39.59 13.00 20.28
C PRO A 758 -39.61 11.91 19.18
N PRO A 759 -39.61 12.29 17.90
CA PRO A 759 -39.67 11.34 16.79
C PRO A 759 -38.29 10.77 16.43
N ASN A 760 -38.30 9.60 15.77
CA ASN A 760 -37.14 8.99 15.12
C ASN A 760 -37.34 9.06 13.60
N GLU A 761 -37.42 10.27 13.04
CA GLU A 761 -37.79 10.48 11.63
C GLU A 761 -36.71 11.24 10.85
N CYS A 762 -36.67 10.97 9.54
CA CYS A 762 -35.73 11.56 8.60
C CYS A 762 -36.51 12.31 7.53
N ILE A 763 -36.74 13.60 7.73
CA ILE A 763 -37.53 14.39 6.79
C ILE A 763 -36.63 14.97 5.70
N LYS A 764 -36.88 14.59 4.46
CA LYS A 764 -36.21 15.15 3.29
C LYS A 764 -37.17 16.01 2.48
N PHE A 765 -36.75 17.24 2.20
CA PHE A 765 -37.38 18.14 1.24
C PHE A 765 -36.67 18.03 -0.11
N TYR A 766 -37.41 17.75 -1.18
CA TYR A 766 -36.88 17.51 -2.52
C TYR A 766 -37.81 18.06 -3.61
N GLY A 767 -37.46 17.82 -4.87
CA GLY A 767 -38.23 18.29 -6.03
C GLY A 767 -37.77 19.64 -6.58
N THR A 768 -38.52 20.17 -7.54
CA THR A 768 -38.21 21.45 -8.19
C THR A 768 -39.00 22.59 -7.55
N VAL A 769 -38.70 23.83 -7.94
CA VAL A 769 -39.49 25.01 -7.54
C VAL A 769 -40.99 24.86 -7.88
N PHE A 770 -41.31 24.11 -8.94
CA PHE A 770 -42.67 23.92 -9.45
C PHE A 770 -43.37 22.68 -8.89
N GLU A 771 -42.61 21.69 -8.42
CA GLU A 771 -43.13 20.48 -7.76
C GLU A 771 -42.30 20.13 -6.51
N PRO A 772 -42.41 20.92 -5.43
CA PRO A 772 -41.71 20.60 -4.20
C PRO A 772 -42.42 19.44 -3.49
N ARG A 773 -41.64 18.51 -2.95
CA ARG A 773 -42.13 17.31 -2.26
C ARG A 773 -41.38 17.11 -0.95
N SER A 774 -41.97 16.31 -0.07
CA SER A 774 -41.35 15.87 1.17
C SER A 774 -41.57 14.37 1.35
N ASN A 775 -40.59 13.69 1.92
CA ASN A 775 -40.70 12.27 2.27
C ASN A 775 -40.00 12.01 3.59
N ASN A 776 -40.47 11.00 4.34
CA ASN A 776 -39.76 10.46 5.47
C ASN A 776 -38.89 9.29 4.98
N GLU A 777 -37.56 9.46 4.97
CA GLU A 777 -36.61 8.44 4.48
C GLU A 777 -36.14 7.46 5.56
N CYS A 778 -36.66 7.62 6.79
CA CYS A 778 -36.42 6.71 7.91
C CYS A 778 -37.44 5.54 7.96
N ASN A 779 -38.45 5.53 7.07
CA ASN A 779 -39.55 4.55 7.05
C ASN A 779 -39.42 3.51 5.95
#